data_AF-A0A848LA16-F1
#
_entry.id   AF-A0A848LA16-F1
#
_cell.length_a   1.000
_cell.length_b   1.000
_cell.length_c   1.000
_cell.angle_alpha   90.00
_cell.angle_beta   90.00
_cell.angle_gamma   90.00
#
_symmetry.space_group_name_H-M   'P 1'
#
loop_
_entity.id
_entity.type
_entity.pdbx_description
1 polymer ?
#
loop_
_entity_poly.entity_id
_entity_poly.type
_entity_poly.pdbx_seq_one_letter_code
_entity_poly.pdbx_strand_id
1 'polypeptide(L)'
;MASERWPYDESTRALIAQRLYALLPALYRVQDEPPRGREELRRFLEVLAGPLAVVRQNIEELHVDLFIDTASDEALSLLADMVGTRLLFPNADANRRDVRGTVAWRRRKGTPAMLQEMAEELAEQLVVLMEGWKHVAVTQDLDLLRPERVLPDVRSPLLSETSTGPLDATHHAVDVRAVSWTTGRYHPRHVTHWLHPTRMFPVERGTAAYVGDHGDPTASNNPGGMDPDWRYAVHPLGRSQALRVRRASTRDDIPTDRVPPMHFDAAPGDWFGKEGRFAIRVAGLLAGVAEPSTDVREPQTLLAHPAVADGAATLQVLEHETQRLTTPVELALCSVPLTGALLPDTAGASVRAVVQLHASGPAHPIPGGSPPALVPGAVVMLRLKPVGSPGAYFPGATVLLTGGTEEARRAHPVLGMQRSGFLRGALVVKLPAGWVMGERWLYVGADGSVVQAQTQPQGPVNVPLVSTSDGPRLDSNAVTHVGPGPVWPPLPLTAEVDLTDWLPPSQGSGPVILHGGRALREAAGVTQGVANTTEVSMVFSAGFVDAGVVRYRPMVRLRWTGPEAASASWRALDDDGADVGTASDARLAALAAWRDGDRPPRLRLAVRLEASAAGVILPPCEVAWTNREGEALLIHLPELTTVSGGGPVTWKTQAPYTAMSDAVAVAVDGSTWWEAGGNARMATSGPPGQPCYRGVAPLSRPVMHLRRRVRWRSLCQWSREAAAGLKHAGTRTGFLDVDVGHGLFAFANSDAPQLMPLGPRGAPRPPNVTVDYQEGYTAHVGARATTREPELNLLQETPTRIVSRGGTLRRGAPTSLGLVPCYRSLTEALAAIAIAPAEKEVIEFQDSATYPDEAPVWPAGVKQLTLQAAERYRPVLRVSGWSAQSGTGGGPAPTDASGTIVGGPPYDVLTLRGLVFSGPDVKLPRAYRVDVQYCSVADAGATLRFSAPGEQFARVTVIRSILAGVHLVGVVDLILVDSVVDAGAGVLPRPVAIHAADGRLFADRATVTGTVRVRELEASEVLFTDVVEVTDQFRGCIRFSSVPEGCVLPRRHQVVQGRAARFVSVSRDDPAHVRLAEHCDGAILSGAADGSEIGVFQGVQTARRREALLRRLDEFTPAGLVTGVIRVD
;
A
#
# COMPACT_ATOMS: atom_id res chain seq x y z
N MET A 1 -19.63 21.14 41.50
CA MET A 1 -20.76 21.96 41.99
C MET A 1 -21.89 21.88 40.96
N ALA A 2 -23.07 21.44 41.41
CA ALA A 2 -24.41 21.59 40.83
C ALA A 2 -24.67 21.28 39.33
N SER A 3 -24.98 20.02 39.01
CA SER A 3 -26.10 19.64 38.10
C SER A 3 -26.47 18.14 38.18
N GLU A 4 -26.77 17.62 39.37
CA GLU A 4 -27.52 16.35 39.52
C GLU A 4 -29.02 16.59 39.32
N ARG A 5 -29.43 17.08 38.14
CA ARG A 5 -30.85 17.25 37.82
C ARG A 5 -31.16 16.65 36.46
N TRP A 6 -31.45 15.35 36.51
CA TRP A 6 -32.06 14.50 35.49
C TRP A 6 -31.16 14.11 34.31
N PRO A 7 -30.92 12.81 34.06
CA PRO A 7 -30.16 12.34 32.91
C PRO A 7 -31.09 12.32 31.69
N TYR A 8 -31.21 13.45 30.99
CA TYR A 8 -31.80 13.45 29.66
C TYR A 8 -30.95 14.25 28.69
N ASP A 9 -30.99 13.87 27.42
CA ASP A 9 -30.34 14.60 26.34
C ASP A 9 -31.04 15.96 26.14
N GLU A 10 -30.24 17.01 26.16
CA GLU A 10 -30.69 18.39 25.98
C GLU A 10 -31.36 18.58 24.62
N SER A 11 -30.92 17.84 23.60
CA SER A 11 -31.53 17.89 22.27
C SER A 11 -32.97 17.33 22.28
N THR A 12 -33.19 16.26 23.04
CA THR A 12 -34.50 15.64 23.24
C THR A 12 -35.43 16.58 24.02
N ARG A 13 -34.91 17.24 25.07
CA ARG A 13 -35.67 18.28 25.79
C ARG A 13 -36.06 19.43 24.87
N ALA A 14 -35.11 19.97 24.10
CA ALA A 14 -35.35 21.08 23.19
C ALA A 14 -36.39 20.72 22.12
N LEU A 15 -36.32 19.52 21.55
CA LEU A 15 -37.30 19.03 20.57
C LEU A 15 -38.71 18.93 21.20
N ILE A 16 -38.82 18.39 22.40
CA ILE A 16 -40.10 18.27 23.10
C ILE A 16 -40.64 19.66 23.46
N ALA A 17 -39.81 20.56 23.98
CA ALA A 17 -40.20 21.94 24.27
C ALA A 17 -40.70 22.66 23.02
N GLN A 18 -40.00 22.50 21.89
CA GLN A 18 -40.42 23.05 20.60
C GLN A 18 -41.76 22.48 20.15
N ARG A 19 -41.98 21.16 20.30
CA ARG A 19 -43.26 20.52 19.99
C ARG A 19 -44.38 21.02 20.88
N LEU A 20 -44.17 21.12 22.19
CA LEU A 20 -45.13 21.67 23.15
C LEU A 20 -45.49 23.12 22.81
N TYR A 21 -44.50 23.94 22.47
CA TYR A 21 -44.72 25.33 22.04
C TYR A 21 -45.51 25.39 20.74
N ALA A 22 -45.16 24.57 19.75
CA ALA A 22 -45.85 24.52 18.45
C ALA A 22 -47.33 24.07 18.57
N LEU A 23 -47.65 23.24 19.57
CA LEU A 23 -49.01 22.80 19.88
C LEU A 23 -49.87 23.91 20.52
N LEU A 24 -49.28 25.00 21.02
CA LEU A 24 -50.04 26.13 21.52
C LEU A 24 -50.75 26.88 20.39
N PRO A 25 -52.02 27.29 20.57
CA PRO A 25 -52.73 28.15 19.63
C PRO A 25 -51.93 29.42 19.31
N ALA A 26 -51.99 29.86 18.04
CA ALA A 26 -51.23 31.01 17.55
C ALA A 26 -51.50 32.29 18.37
N LEU A 27 -52.70 32.44 18.95
CA LEU A 27 -53.06 33.56 19.81
C LEU A 27 -52.07 33.76 20.98
N TYR A 28 -51.58 32.67 21.59
CA TYR A 28 -50.65 32.74 22.72
C TYR A 28 -49.19 32.89 22.26
N ARG A 29 -48.81 32.23 21.14
CA ARG A 29 -47.45 32.32 20.59
C ARG A 29 -47.10 33.73 20.10
N VAL A 30 -48.03 34.38 19.40
CA VAL A 30 -47.83 35.75 18.86
C VAL A 30 -47.65 36.80 19.97
N GLN A 31 -48.20 36.55 21.18
CA GLN A 31 -48.00 37.44 22.32
C GLN A 31 -46.69 37.18 23.07
N ASP A 32 -46.20 35.95 23.05
CA ASP A 32 -44.96 35.53 23.72
C ASP A 32 -43.70 35.82 22.89
N GLU A 33 -43.81 35.80 21.55
CA GLU A 33 -42.71 36.10 20.61
C GLU A 33 -42.32 37.61 20.59
N PRO A 34 -41.02 37.92 20.43
CA PRO A 34 -40.55 39.29 20.26
C PRO A 34 -41.13 39.93 18.97
N PRO A 35 -41.47 41.24 18.96
CA PRO A 35 -41.12 42.25 19.96
C PRO A 35 -42.18 42.48 21.05
N ARG A 36 -43.30 41.76 21.05
CA ARG A 36 -44.40 41.96 22.02
C ARG A 36 -44.14 41.23 23.36
N GLY A 37 -43.57 40.04 23.31
CA GLY A 37 -43.26 39.22 24.48
C GLY A 37 -41.76 39.06 24.76
N ARG A 38 -41.45 38.27 25.80
CA ARG A 38 -40.08 37.97 26.27
C ARG A 38 -39.77 36.46 26.24
N GLU A 39 -40.55 35.67 25.50
CA GLU A 39 -40.44 34.20 25.45
C GLU A 39 -40.57 33.52 26.84
N GLU A 40 -41.33 34.10 27.77
CA GLU A 40 -41.50 33.56 29.12
C GLU A 40 -42.32 32.25 29.11
N LEU A 41 -43.34 32.16 28.25
CA LEU A 41 -44.14 30.94 28.09
C LEU A 41 -43.32 29.83 27.45
N ARG A 42 -42.47 30.16 26.47
CA ARG A 42 -41.50 29.24 25.87
C ARG A 42 -40.54 28.68 26.92
N ARG A 43 -39.92 29.53 27.75
CA ARG A 43 -39.02 29.11 28.84
C ARG A 43 -39.72 28.24 29.89
N PHE A 44 -40.99 28.54 30.20
CA PHE A 44 -41.79 27.70 31.09
C PHE A 44 -42.04 26.31 30.50
N LEU A 45 -42.37 26.22 29.21
CA LEU A 45 -42.54 24.95 28.51
C LEU A 45 -41.24 24.15 28.39
N GLU A 46 -40.08 24.82 28.27
CA GLU A 46 -38.77 24.16 28.33
C GLU A 46 -38.54 23.45 29.67
N VAL A 47 -38.96 24.05 30.78
CA VAL A 47 -38.90 23.39 32.11
C VAL A 47 -39.87 22.21 32.20
N LEU A 48 -41.09 22.36 31.68
CA LEU A 48 -42.09 21.26 31.65
C LEU A 48 -41.72 20.12 30.71
N ALA A 49 -40.90 20.38 29.69
CA ALA A 49 -40.41 19.36 28.76
C ALA A 49 -39.44 18.37 29.42
N GLY A 50 -38.78 18.75 30.53
CA GLY A 50 -37.77 17.91 31.20
C GLY A 50 -38.27 16.49 31.56
N PRO A 51 -39.34 16.34 32.37
CA PRO A 51 -39.87 15.01 32.71
C PRO A 51 -40.32 14.19 31.49
N LEU A 52 -40.89 14.84 30.47
CA LEU A 52 -41.30 14.17 29.23
C LEU A 52 -40.08 13.70 28.41
N ALA A 53 -38.98 14.46 28.43
CA ALA A 53 -37.72 14.08 27.83
C ALA A 53 -37.10 12.85 28.48
N VAL A 54 -37.14 12.77 29.83
CA VAL A 54 -36.71 11.56 30.56
C VAL A 54 -37.49 10.33 30.11
N VAL A 55 -38.83 10.42 30.08
CA VAL A 55 -39.67 9.29 29.69
C VAL A 55 -39.42 8.91 28.24
N ARG A 56 -39.31 9.91 27.35
CA ARG A 56 -39.05 9.67 25.93
C ARG A 56 -37.71 8.99 25.70
N GLN A 57 -36.66 9.48 26.35
CA GLN A 57 -35.32 8.90 26.28
C GLN A 57 -35.29 7.49 26.87
N ASN A 58 -35.93 7.26 28.01
CA ASN A 58 -36.01 5.92 28.59
C ASN A 58 -36.70 4.93 27.64
N ILE A 59 -37.77 5.34 26.93
CA ILE A 59 -38.40 4.50 25.90
C ILE A 59 -37.43 4.22 24.74
N GLU A 60 -36.64 5.20 24.32
CA GLU A 60 -35.65 5.04 23.26
C GLU A 60 -34.51 4.11 23.70
N GLU A 61 -33.99 4.26 24.91
CA GLU A 61 -33.01 3.37 25.54
C GLU A 61 -33.55 1.93 25.67
N LEU A 62 -34.78 1.75 26.16
CA LEU A 62 -35.43 0.44 26.23
C LEU A 62 -35.60 -0.20 24.84
N HIS A 63 -35.88 0.59 23.81
CA HIS A 63 -35.97 0.07 22.45
C HIS A 63 -34.60 -0.33 21.90
N VAL A 64 -33.57 0.45 22.18
CA VAL A 64 -32.16 0.19 21.85
C VAL A 64 -31.66 -1.09 22.55
N ASP A 65 -32.11 -1.35 23.79
CA ASP A 65 -31.80 -2.53 24.59
C ASP A 65 -32.39 -3.84 24.03
N LEU A 66 -33.33 -3.79 23.09
CA LEU A 66 -33.84 -4.98 22.42
C LEU A 66 -32.84 -5.60 21.44
N PHE A 67 -31.82 -4.85 21.01
CA PHE A 67 -30.87 -5.28 19.99
C PHE A 67 -29.47 -5.47 20.60
N ILE A 68 -28.91 -6.67 20.44
CA ILE A 68 -27.62 -7.04 21.07
C ILE A 68 -26.45 -6.11 20.69
N ASP A 69 -26.44 -5.58 19.47
CA ASP A 69 -25.36 -4.70 19.00
C ASP A 69 -25.43 -3.30 19.64
N THR A 70 -26.60 -2.87 20.11
CA THR A 70 -26.80 -1.51 20.63
C THR A 70 -27.23 -1.46 22.10
N ALA A 71 -27.59 -2.59 22.69
CA ALA A 71 -28.07 -2.67 24.07
C ALA A 71 -27.07 -2.10 25.08
N SER A 72 -27.49 -1.76 26.28
CA SER A 72 -26.60 -1.43 27.39
C SER A 72 -25.84 -2.67 27.89
N ASP A 73 -24.70 -2.47 28.57
CA ASP A 73 -23.90 -3.56 29.13
C ASP A 73 -24.67 -4.34 30.21
N GLU A 74 -25.60 -3.68 30.90
CA GLU A 74 -26.44 -4.27 31.95
C GLU A 74 -27.49 -5.23 31.34
N ALA A 75 -28.10 -4.85 30.21
CA ALA A 75 -29.09 -5.65 29.50
C ALA A 75 -28.52 -6.94 28.89
N LEU A 76 -27.19 -7.05 28.72
CA LEU A 76 -26.54 -8.24 28.16
C LEU A 76 -26.85 -9.51 28.95
N SER A 77 -26.95 -9.42 30.28
CA SER A 77 -27.27 -10.57 31.13
C SER A 77 -28.64 -11.17 30.79
N LEU A 78 -29.66 -10.31 30.62
CA LEU A 78 -31.02 -10.70 30.29
C LEU A 78 -31.10 -11.30 28.88
N LEU A 79 -30.44 -10.67 27.90
CA LEU A 79 -30.39 -11.18 26.54
C LEU A 79 -29.67 -12.54 26.46
N ALA A 80 -28.60 -12.71 27.25
CA ALA A 80 -27.87 -13.96 27.34
C ALA A 80 -28.73 -15.09 27.94
N ASP A 81 -29.46 -14.81 29.01
CA ASP A 81 -30.41 -15.76 29.63
C ASP A 81 -31.52 -16.17 28.66
N MET A 82 -32.05 -15.24 27.86
CA MET A 82 -33.08 -15.53 26.85
C MET A 82 -32.59 -16.53 25.79
N VAL A 83 -31.33 -16.46 25.37
CA VAL A 83 -30.74 -17.44 24.44
C VAL A 83 -30.08 -18.63 25.15
N GLY A 84 -30.10 -18.64 26.49
CA GLY A 84 -29.51 -19.69 27.32
C GLY A 84 -27.99 -19.75 27.26
N THR A 85 -27.31 -18.59 27.20
CA THR A 85 -25.84 -18.47 27.18
C THR A 85 -25.36 -17.81 28.46
N ARG A 86 -24.37 -18.40 29.11
CA ARG A 86 -23.71 -17.79 30.27
C ARG A 86 -22.63 -16.80 29.82
N LEU A 87 -22.57 -15.60 30.36
CA LEU A 87 -21.47 -14.67 30.10
C LEU A 87 -20.14 -15.21 30.68
N LEU A 88 -19.12 -15.39 29.83
CA LEU A 88 -17.81 -15.93 30.22
C LEU A 88 -16.66 -14.92 30.02
N PHE A 89 -16.85 -13.94 29.14
CA PHE A 89 -15.78 -13.03 28.75
C PHE A 89 -15.66 -11.84 29.71
N PRO A 90 -14.45 -11.31 29.90
CA PRO A 90 -14.21 -10.21 30.83
C PRO A 90 -14.74 -8.85 30.35
N ASN A 91 -14.95 -8.66 29.03
CA ASN A 91 -15.45 -7.42 28.44
C ASN A 91 -16.84 -7.61 27.81
N ALA A 92 -17.64 -6.54 27.85
CA ALA A 92 -19.00 -6.51 27.32
C ALA A 92 -19.05 -6.81 25.82
N ASP A 93 -18.12 -6.27 25.02
CA ASP A 93 -18.10 -6.48 23.56
C ASP A 93 -17.91 -7.95 23.16
N ALA A 94 -17.06 -8.70 23.87
CA ALA A 94 -16.90 -10.13 23.59
C ALA A 94 -18.15 -10.91 24.00
N ASN A 95 -18.76 -10.56 25.12
CA ASN A 95 -20.04 -11.12 25.54
C ASN A 95 -21.17 -10.80 24.53
N ARG A 96 -21.20 -9.60 23.94
CA ARG A 96 -22.13 -9.27 22.86
C ARG A 96 -21.98 -10.19 21.66
N ARG A 97 -20.74 -10.38 21.19
CA ARG A 97 -20.46 -11.30 20.07
C ARG A 97 -20.86 -12.74 20.39
N ASP A 98 -20.58 -13.21 21.61
CA ASP A 98 -20.96 -14.53 22.10
C ASP A 98 -22.48 -14.74 22.07
N VAL A 99 -23.24 -13.81 22.66
CA VAL A 99 -24.70 -13.86 22.68
C VAL A 99 -25.27 -13.77 21.26
N ARG A 100 -24.74 -12.88 20.42
CA ARG A 100 -25.15 -12.71 19.02
C ARG A 100 -24.96 -13.99 18.21
N GLY A 101 -23.79 -14.62 18.33
CA GLY A 101 -23.41 -15.81 17.55
C GLY A 101 -24.07 -17.11 18.02
N THR A 102 -24.44 -17.19 19.31
CA THR A 102 -24.91 -18.42 19.99
C THR A 102 -25.93 -19.21 19.15
N VAL A 103 -27.01 -18.58 18.67
CA VAL A 103 -28.09 -19.29 17.96
C VAL A 103 -27.58 -19.91 16.66
N ALA A 104 -26.76 -19.17 15.91
CA ALA A 104 -26.18 -19.64 14.65
C ALA A 104 -25.15 -20.75 14.87
N TRP A 105 -24.36 -20.67 15.93
CA TRP A 105 -23.39 -21.71 16.30
C TRP A 105 -24.06 -22.99 16.76
N ARG A 106 -25.15 -22.89 17.55
CA ARG A 106 -25.91 -24.08 17.99
C ARG A 106 -26.51 -24.87 16.84
N ARG A 107 -26.96 -24.17 15.78
CA ARG A 107 -27.45 -24.81 14.55
C ARG A 107 -26.36 -25.54 13.74
N ARG A 108 -25.11 -25.12 13.90
CA ARG A 108 -23.93 -25.69 13.19
C ARG A 108 -22.98 -26.42 14.16
N LYS A 109 -23.48 -26.80 15.34
CA LYS A 109 -22.68 -27.36 16.45
C LYS A 109 -21.83 -28.53 15.98
N GLY A 110 -20.57 -28.55 16.38
CA GLY A 110 -19.64 -29.63 16.06
C GLY A 110 -19.02 -29.62 14.66
N THR A 111 -19.32 -28.62 13.82
CA THR A 111 -18.67 -28.49 12.50
C THR A 111 -17.34 -27.71 12.61
N PRO A 112 -16.27 -28.12 11.89
CA PRO A 112 -14.97 -27.42 11.93
C PRO A 112 -15.07 -25.93 11.57
N ALA A 113 -15.80 -25.59 10.52
CA ALA A 113 -15.97 -24.20 10.09
C ALA A 113 -16.63 -23.34 11.18
N MET A 114 -17.61 -23.87 11.91
CA MET A 114 -18.27 -23.15 13.01
C MET A 114 -17.34 -22.97 14.21
N LEU A 115 -16.60 -24.01 14.60
CA LEU A 115 -15.65 -23.92 15.73
C LEU A 115 -14.56 -22.87 15.46
N GLN A 116 -14.06 -22.84 14.22
CA GLN A 116 -13.10 -21.83 13.78
C GLN A 116 -13.72 -20.42 13.77
N GLU A 117 -14.88 -20.23 13.13
CA GLU A 117 -15.61 -18.96 13.10
C GLU A 117 -15.87 -18.43 14.52
N MET A 118 -16.36 -19.28 15.42
CA MET A 118 -16.60 -18.93 16.81
C MET A 118 -15.31 -18.53 17.53
N ALA A 119 -14.23 -19.28 17.33
CA ALA A 119 -12.94 -18.95 17.94
C ALA A 119 -12.39 -17.60 17.44
N GLU A 120 -12.49 -17.32 16.14
CA GLU A 120 -12.08 -16.05 15.54
C GLU A 120 -12.91 -14.88 16.06
N GLU A 121 -14.24 -15.01 16.10
CA GLU A 121 -15.14 -13.95 16.56
C GLU A 121 -14.97 -13.64 18.06
N LEU A 122 -14.80 -14.66 18.89
CA LEU A 122 -14.64 -14.49 20.34
C LEU A 122 -13.24 -14.02 20.73
N ALA A 123 -12.19 -14.47 20.03
CA ALA A 123 -10.82 -14.04 20.28
C ALA A 123 -10.46 -12.67 19.66
N GLU A 124 -11.20 -12.23 18.61
CA GLU A 124 -10.81 -11.10 17.74
C GLU A 124 -9.42 -11.29 17.10
N GLN A 125 -9.06 -12.54 16.81
CA GLN A 125 -7.74 -12.97 16.36
C GLN A 125 -7.89 -14.02 15.26
N LEU A 126 -6.88 -14.14 14.39
CA LEU A 126 -6.86 -15.24 13.42
C LEU A 126 -6.74 -16.56 14.18
N VAL A 127 -7.65 -17.49 13.89
CA VAL A 127 -7.63 -18.84 14.45
C VAL A 127 -7.72 -19.83 13.31
N VAL A 128 -6.80 -20.79 13.29
CA VAL A 128 -6.80 -21.88 12.31
C VAL A 128 -7.10 -23.17 13.03
N LEU A 129 -8.20 -23.82 12.64
CA LEU A 129 -8.59 -25.10 13.20
C LEU A 129 -7.95 -26.23 12.39
N MET A 130 -7.35 -27.18 13.11
CA MET A 130 -6.88 -28.43 12.53
C MET A 130 -7.55 -29.63 13.19
N GLU A 131 -7.95 -30.59 12.36
CA GLU A 131 -8.53 -31.86 12.79
C GLU A 131 -7.46 -32.94 12.81
N GLY A 132 -7.08 -33.44 13.98
CA GLY A 132 -5.94 -34.33 14.14
C GLY A 132 -6.03 -35.62 13.30
N TRP A 133 -7.24 -36.16 13.05
CA TRP A 133 -7.43 -37.35 12.22
C TRP A 133 -7.08 -37.15 10.73
N LYS A 134 -6.99 -35.90 10.25
CA LYS A 134 -6.54 -35.57 8.89
C LYS A 134 -5.02 -35.56 8.75
N HIS A 135 -4.29 -35.44 9.86
CA HIS A 135 -2.83 -35.33 9.89
C HIS A 135 -2.15 -36.59 10.45
N VAL A 136 -2.89 -37.69 10.61
CA VAL A 136 -2.33 -38.98 11.04
C VAL A 136 -2.08 -39.87 9.83
N ALA A 137 -0.87 -40.43 9.75
CA ALA A 137 -0.51 -41.41 8.75
C ALA A 137 -1.24 -42.74 9.00
N VAL A 138 -1.74 -43.37 7.93
CA VAL A 138 -2.51 -44.62 8.02
C VAL A 138 -2.03 -45.65 7.00
N THR A 139 -2.07 -46.93 7.40
CA THR A 139 -1.93 -48.04 6.46
C THR A 139 -3.13 -48.04 5.51
N GLN A 140 -2.85 -48.13 4.21
CA GLN A 140 -3.86 -47.97 3.15
C GLN A 140 -4.74 -49.22 3.03
N ASP A 141 -6.05 -49.03 2.98
CA ASP A 141 -6.99 -50.07 2.57
C ASP A 141 -7.00 -50.12 1.02
N LEU A 142 -6.98 -51.31 0.43
CA LEU A 142 -7.03 -51.48 -1.02
C LEU A 142 -8.37 -51.01 -1.61
N ASP A 143 -9.45 -51.04 -0.82
CA ASP A 143 -10.77 -50.57 -1.22
C ASP A 143 -10.91 -49.03 -1.11
N LEU A 144 -10.01 -48.36 -0.37
CA LEU A 144 -10.02 -46.91 -0.19
C LEU A 144 -8.60 -46.34 -0.07
N LEU A 145 -7.93 -46.22 -1.23
CA LEU A 145 -6.64 -45.58 -1.34
C LEU A 145 -6.74 -44.06 -1.11
N ARG A 146 -5.94 -43.57 -0.16
CA ARG A 146 -5.72 -42.17 0.21
C ARG A 146 -4.24 -41.84 0.05
N PRO A 147 -3.78 -41.65 -1.21
CA PRO A 147 -2.35 -41.50 -1.53
C PRO A 147 -1.70 -40.30 -0.83
N GLU A 148 -2.49 -39.30 -0.42
CA GLU A 148 -2.03 -38.14 0.32
C GLU A 148 -1.58 -38.46 1.76
N ARG A 149 -2.03 -39.57 2.37
CA ARG A 149 -1.80 -39.88 3.80
C ARG A 149 -0.67 -40.87 4.08
N VAL A 150 0.35 -40.92 3.22
CA VAL A 150 1.41 -41.94 3.26
C VAL A 150 2.77 -41.34 3.57
N LEU A 151 3.49 -40.87 2.55
CA LEU A 151 4.83 -40.28 2.66
C LEU A 151 4.83 -38.91 1.97
N PRO A 152 5.43 -37.87 2.58
CA PRO A 152 5.50 -36.55 1.97
C PRO A 152 6.44 -36.52 0.76
N ASP A 153 6.13 -35.69 -0.24
CA ASP A 153 7.02 -35.47 -1.40
C ASP A 153 8.21 -34.56 -1.02
N VAL A 154 9.35 -35.18 -0.73
CA VAL A 154 10.60 -34.50 -0.37
C VAL A 154 11.22 -33.66 -1.50
N ARG A 155 10.69 -33.76 -2.72
CA ARG A 155 11.13 -32.92 -3.85
C ARG A 155 10.44 -31.56 -3.87
N SER A 156 9.31 -31.43 -3.18
CA SER A 156 8.57 -30.17 -3.11
C SER A 156 9.28 -29.19 -2.16
N PRO A 157 9.61 -27.97 -2.61
CA PRO A 157 10.20 -26.97 -1.73
C PRO A 157 9.24 -26.50 -0.62
N LEU A 158 7.92 -26.70 -0.80
CA LEU A 158 6.90 -26.37 0.20
C LEU A 158 7.06 -27.20 1.50
N LEU A 159 7.68 -28.38 1.43
CA LEU A 159 7.72 -29.33 2.55
C LEU A 159 8.38 -28.74 3.81
N SER A 160 9.34 -27.83 3.66
CA SER A 160 9.99 -27.19 4.81
C SER A 160 9.04 -26.33 5.63
N GLU A 161 8.04 -25.71 4.98
CA GLU A 161 7.05 -24.83 5.61
C GLU A 161 5.79 -25.59 6.05
N THR A 162 5.47 -26.71 5.41
CA THR A 162 4.25 -27.48 5.64
C THR A 162 4.42 -28.68 6.58
N SER A 163 5.46 -28.70 7.41
CA SER A 163 5.77 -29.83 8.30
C SER A 163 5.20 -29.70 9.73
N THR A 164 4.83 -28.49 10.15
CA THR A 164 4.36 -28.20 11.52
C THR A 164 3.43 -26.98 11.54
N GLY A 165 2.74 -26.79 12.66
CA GLY A 165 1.92 -25.59 12.87
C GLY A 165 0.65 -25.58 12.02
N PRO A 166 0.07 -24.40 11.78
CA PRO A 166 -1.17 -24.27 11.02
C PRO A 166 -1.00 -24.48 9.49
N LEU A 167 0.24 -24.52 9.00
CA LEU A 167 0.59 -24.83 7.61
C LEU A 167 0.78 -26.33 7.36
N ASP A 168 0.68 -27.16 8.39
CA ASP A 168 1.05 -28.56 8.31
C ASP A 168 0.16 -29.33 7.33
N ALA A 169 0.76 -29.76 6.23
CA ALA A 169 0.16 -30.62 5.23
C ALA A 169 0.75 -32.04 5.26
N THR A 170 1.67 -32.30 6.20
CA THR A 170 2.29 -33.61 6.37
C THR A 170 1.46 -34.51 7.29
N HIS A 171 1.77 -35.81 7.25
CA HIS A 171 1.08 -36.83 8.02
C HIS A 171 2.04 -37.47 9.02
N HIS A 172 1.59 -37.60 10.27
CA HIS A 172 2.41 -37.93 11.42
C HIS A 172 1.96 -39.23 12.09
N ALA A 173 2.86 -39.81 12.90
CA ALA A 173 2.49 -40.89 13.80
C ALA A 173 1.54 -40.39 14.91
N VAL A 174 0.68 -41.29 15.41
CA VAL A 174 -0.27 -40.96 16.48
C VAL A 174 0.47 -40.61 17.78
N ASP A 175 0.16 -39.46 18.37
CA ASP A 175 0.62 -39.04 19.69
C ASP A 175 -0.56 -38.98 20.68
N VAL A 176 -0.57 -39.88 21.67
CA VAL A 176 -1.69 -40.05 22.62
C VAL A 176 -1.71 -39.02 23.76
N ARG A 177 -0.70 -38.15 23.85
CA ARG A 177 -0.63 -37.15 24.93
C ARG A 177 -1.60 -35.99 24.64
N ALA A 178 -2.16 -35.38 25.68
CA ALA A 178 -3.08 -34.23 25.54
C ALA A 178 -2.46 -33.09 24.71
N VAL A 179 -3.29 -32.31 23.99
CA VAL A 179 -2.85 -31.14 23.22
C VAL A 179 -1.94 -30.25 24.06
N SER A 180 -0.74 -29.94 23.56
CA SER A 180 0.22 -29.11 24.28
C SER A 180 0.22 -27.67 23.77
N TRP A 181 0.85 -26.79 24.53
CA TRP A 181 1.00 -25.37 24.20
C TRP A 181 2.01 -25.10 23.07
N THR A 182 2.91 -26.03 22.71
CA THR A 182 3.86 -25.86 21.58
C THR A 182 3.53 -26.69 20.36
N THR A 183 2.82 -27.79 20.54
CA THR A 183 2.52 -28.74 19.47
C THR A 183 1.06 -29.16 19.57
N GLY A 184 0.36 -29.14 18.43
CA GLY A 184 -0.98 -29.69 18.29
C GLY A 184 -1.08 -31.13 18.81
N ARG A 185 -0.01 -31.90 18.61
CA ARG A 185 0.09 -33.36 18.81
C ARG A 185 -0.97 -34.08 17.98
N TYR A 186 -0.52 -34.99 17.14
CA TYR A 186 -1.36 -35.57 16.11
C TYR A 186 -2.12 -36.79 16.64
N HIS A 187 -3.38 -36.59 17.01
CA HIS A 187 -4.26 -37.65 17.49
C HIS A 187 -5.63 -37.58 16.82
N PRO A 188 -6.27 -38.71 16.47
CA PRO A 188 -7.58 -38.68 15.81
C PRO A 188 -8.69 -37.95 16.59
N ARG A 189 -8.57 -37.86 17.92
CA ARG A 189 -9.52 -37.16 18.79
C ARG A 189 -9.21 -35.67 18.99
N HIS A 190 -8.06 -35.17 18.55
CA HIS A 190 -7.68 -33.77 18.81
C HIS A 190 -8.30 -32.83 17.78
N VAL A 191 -8.81 -31.70 18.28
CA VAL A 191 -9.20 -30.53 17.50
C VAL A 191 -8.39 -29.35 18.03
N THR A 192 -7.43 -28.87 17.25
CA THR A 192 -6.47 -27.85 17.71
C THR A 192 -6.75 -26.52 17.04
N HIS A 193 -6.86 -25.46 17.85
CA HIS A 193 -7.08 -24.09 17.43
C HIS A 193 -5.77 -23.31 17.56
N TRP A 194 -5.13 -23.04 16.43
CA TRP A 194 -3.92 -22.22 16.36
C TRP A 194 -4.31 -20.75 16.33
N LEU A 195 -4.10 -20.07 17.44
CA LEU A 195 -4.48 -18.67 17.64
C LEU A 195 -3.26 -17.77 17.41
N HIS A 196 -3.40 -16.84 16.47
CA HIS A 196 -2.39 -15.83 16.18
C HIS A 196 -2.70 -14.57 16.99
N PRO A 197 -1.89 -14.24 18.01
CA PRO A 197 -2.17 -13.13 18.91
C PRO A 197 -2.01 -11.74 18.27
N THR A 198 -1.40 -11.66 17.08
CA THR A 198 -1.10 -10.41 16.39
C THR A 198 -2.34 -9.84 15.70
N ARG A 199 -2.66 -8.59 15.99
CA ARG A 199 -3.65 -7.79 15.24
C ARG A 199 -2.98 -7.12 14.05
N MET A 200 -3.74 -6.98 12.96
CA MET A 200 -3.27 -6.37 11.71
C MET A 200 -3.79 -4.95 11.56
N PHE A 201 -2.89 -4.03 11.23
CA PHE A 201 -3.16 -2.63 10.97
C PHE A 201 -2.79 -2.33 9.51
N PRO A 202 -3.77 -2.08 8.62
CA PRO A 202 -3.48 -1.85 7.22
C PRO A 202 -2.77 -0.51 7.03
N VAL A 203 -1.61 -0.52 6.40
CA VAL A 203 -0.91 0.68 5.95
C VAL A 203 -1.11 0.78 4.44
N GLU A 204 -1.82 1.83 4.01
CA GLU A 204 -2.07 2.12 2.60
C GLU A 204 -1.09 3.17 2.10
N ARG A 205 -0.52 2.92 0.91
CA ARG A 205 0.41 3.82 0.19
C ARG A 205 1.54 4.38 1.07
N GLY A 206 2.06 3.55 1.96
CA GLY A 206 3.26 3.87 2.73
C GLY A 206 4.45 4.10 1.81
N THR A 207 5.39 4.97 2.20
CA THR A 207 6.64 5.15 1.43
C THR A 207 7.54 3.94 1.61
N ALA A 208 7.95 3.30 0.52
CA ALA A 208 8.99 2.28 0.58
C ALA A 208 10.35 2.93 0.81
N ALA A 209 11.16 2.38 1.70
CA ALA A 209 12.50 2.89 1.96
C ALA A 209 13.47 2.38 0.90
N TYR A 210 14.24 3.28 0.28
CA TYR A 210 15.36 2.87 -0.54
C TYR A 210 16.50 2.37 0.35
N VAL A 211 17.03 1.18 0.06
CA VAL A 211 18.07 0.51 0.87
C VAL A 211 19.32 0.16 0.06
N GLY A 212 19.44 0.65 -1.18
CA GLY A 212 20.64 0.47 -1.99
C GLY A 212 21.80 1.31 -1.47
N ASP A 213 23.02 0.96 -1.90
CA ASP A 213 24.25 1.72 -1.57
C ASP A 213 24.26 3.14 -2.19
N HIS A 214 23.35 3.40 -3.14
CA HIS A 214 23.20 4.70 -3.78
C HIS A 214 22.36 5.66 -2.93
N GLY A 215 22.47 6.98 -3.16
CA GLY A 215 21.50 7.92 -2.61
C GLY A 215 20.09 7.63 -3.16
N ASP A 216 19.05 7.96 -2.38
CA ASP A 216 17.64 7.83 -2.81
C ASP A 216 17.44 8.51 -4.19
N PRO A 217 16.91 7.80 -5.21
CA PRO A 217 16.69 8.37 -6.55
C PRO A 217 15.69 9.54 -6.57
N THR A 218 14.87 9.69 -5.53
CA THR A 218 13.97 10.84 -5.36
C THR A 218 14.67 12.07 -4.76
N ALA A 219 15.85 11.89 -4.16
CA ALA A 219 16.62 12.92 -3.47
C ALA A 219 17.82 13.47 -4.28
N SER A 220 18.27 12.78 -5.34
CA SER A 220 19.43 13.21 -6.15
C SER A 220 19.27 12.94 -7.65
N ASN A 221 19.85 13.79 -8.51
CA ASN A 221 19.94 13.60 -9.97
C ASN A 221 20.99 12.54 -10.37
N ASN A 222 21.31 11.56 -9.52
CA ASN A 222 22.46 10.68 -9.73
C ASN A 222 22.12 9.50 -10.68
N PRO A 223 22.72 9.43 -11.89
CA PRO A 223 22.52 8.28 -12.77
C PRO A 223 23.48 7.16 -12.34
N GLY A 224 22.93 6.12 -11.72
CA GLY A 224 23.43 4.73 -11.73
C GLY A 224 24.92 4.50 -11.43
N GLY A 225 25.25 4.17 -10.17
CA GLY A 225 26.46 3.41 -9.86
C GLY A 225 26.32 1.91 -10.19
N MET A 226 27.43 1.16 -10.13
CA MET A 226 27.61 -0.27 -10.46
C MET A 226 26.80 -1.29 -9.62
N ASP A 227 25.58 -0.98 -9.20
CA ASP A 227 24.71 -1.96 -8.55
C ASP A 227 23.76 -2.56 -9.61
N PRO A 228 23.65 -3.90 -9.74
CA PRO A 228 22.76 -4.50 -10.73
C PRO A 228 21.26 -4.21 -10.48
N ASP A 229 20.86 -3.79 -9.28
CA ASP A 229 19.46 -3.71 -8.82
C ASP A 229 19.09 -2.39 -8.13
N TRP A 230 17.83 -1.99 -8.26
CA TRP A 230 17.20 -0.96 -7.40
C TRP A 230 16.54 -1.64 -6.20
N ARG A 231 17.00 -1.33 -4.98
CA ARG A 231 16.68 -2.09 -3.76
C ARG A 231 15.80 -1.30 -2.80
N TYR A 232 14.71 -1.91 -2.35
CA TYR A 232 13.75 -1.29 -1.45
C TYR A 232 13.35 -2.21 -0.29
N ALA A 233 12.96 -1.59 0.81
CA ALA A 233 12.26 -2.23 1.92
C ALA A 233 10.83 -1.70 2.01
N VAL A 234 9.90 -2.59 2.35
CA VAL A 234 8.49 -2.24 2.62
C VAL A 234 8.38 -1.39 3.87
N HIS A 235 9.21 -1.64 4.89
CA HIS A 235 9.22 -0.82 6.09
C HIS A 235 9.77 0.60 5.79
N PRO A 236 9.10 1.68 6.21
CA PRO A 236 9.45 3.06 5.85
C PRO A 236 10.81 3.55 6.35
N LEU A 237 11.38 2.87 7.37
CA LEU A 237 12.72 3.14 7.91
C LEU A 237 13.80 2.18 7.38
N GLY A 238 13.51 1.38 6.35
CA GLY A 238 14.51 0.45 5.79
C GLY A 238 14.76 -0.81 6.61
N ARG A 239 13.91 -1.09 7.62
CA ARG A 239 14.06 -2.23 8.54
C ARG A 239 13.52 -3.51 7.91
N SER A 240 14.12 -4.64 8.27
CA SER A 240 13.66 -5.95 7.78
C SER A 240 12.48 -6.44 8.63
N GLN A 241 11.37 -6.79 7.97
CA GLN A 241 10.17 -7.31 8.63
C GLN A 241 9.43 -8.27 7.70
N ALA A 242 9.01 -9.42 8.23
CA ALA A 242 8.19 -10.38 7.47
C ALA A 242 6.84 -9.75 7.07
N LEU A 243 6.43 -9.98 5.81
CA LEU A 243 5.15 -9.53 5.31
C LEU A 243 4.02 -10.36 5.91
N ARG A 244 2.90 -9.68 6.14
CA ARG A 244 1.74 -10.21 6.83
C ARG A 244 0.48 -10.04 6.01
N VAL A 245 -0.50 -10.86 6.33
CA VAL A 245 -1.80 -10.85 5.68
C VAL A 245 -2.92 -10.92 6.69
N ARG A 246 -4.05 -10.33 6.32
CA ARG A 246 -5.31 -10.47 7.04
C ARG A 246 -6.30 -11.22 6.16
N ARG A 247 -7.18 -11.99 6.78
CA ARG A 247 -8.34 -12.56 6.10
C ARG A 247 -9.26 -11.41 5.66
N ALA A 248 -9.61 -11.40 4.37
CA ALA A 248 -10.57 -10.42 3.84
C ALA A 248 -12.02 -10.81 4.17
N SER A 249 -12.29 -12.10 4.36
CA SER A 249 -13.58 -12.64 4.78
C SER A 249 -13.38 -13.93 5.57
N THR A 250 -14.42 -14.42 6.25
CA THR A 250 -14.38 -15.72 6.95
C THR A 250 -14.22 -16.92 6.01
N ARG A 251 -14.43 -16.74 4.70
CA ARG A 251 -14.21 -17.78 3.67
C ARG A 251 -12.79 -17.74 3.09
N ASP A 252 -11.98 -16.76 3.49
CA ASP A 252 -10.61 -16.61 3.04
C ASP A 252 -9.72 -17.62 3.77
N ASP A 253 -9.32 -18.68 3.05
CA ASP A 253 -8.61 -19.83 3.62
C ASP A 253 -7.11 -19.55 3.79
N ILE A 254 -6.78 -18.53 4.58
CA ILE A 254 -5.39 -18.25 4.95
C ILE A 254 -5.06 -18.98 6.26
N PRO A 255 -4.09 -19.89 6.27
CA PRO A 255 -3.69 -20.64 7.46
C PRO A 255 -2.67 -19.90 8.34
N THR A 256 -2.30 -18.67 8.02
CA THR A 256 -1.23 -17.95 8.74
C THR A 256 -1.39 -16.45 8.57
N ASP A 257 -0.89 -15.71 9.56
CA ASP A 257 -0.89 -14.25 9.57
C ASP A 257 0.39 -13.66 8.94
N ARG A 258 1.37 -14.51 8.59
CA ARG A 258 2.60 -14.19 7.83
C ARG A 258 2.54 -14.81 6.43
N VAL A 259 3.18 -14.17 5.45
CA VAL A 259 3.34 -14.71 4.09
C VAL A 259 4.50 -15.71 4.06
N PRO A 260 4.26 -17.02 3.86
CA PRO A 260 5.34 -17.99 3.82
C PRO A 260 6.10 -17.90 2.48
N PRO A 261 7.45 -17.83 2.49
CA PRO A 261 8.28 -17.76 1.29
C PRO A 261 7.94 -18.77 0.19
N MET A 262 7.84 -20.06 0.52
CA MET A 262 7.65 -21.11 -0.48
C MET A 262 6.22 -21.13 -1.00
N HIS A 263 5.22 -20.85 -0.15
CA HIS A 263 3.83 -20.66 -0.61
C HIS A 263 3.66 -19.45 -1.52
N PHE A 264 4.40 -18.36 -1.24
CA PHE A 264 4.40 -17.19 -2.10
C PHE A 264 5.03 -17.48 -3.47
N ASP A 265 6.13 -18.22 -3.52
CA ASP A 265 6.76 -18.60 -4.80
C ASP A 265 5.85 -19.50 -5.64
N ALA A 266 5.15 -20.44 -4.99
CA ALA A 266 4.25 -21.37 -5.67
C ALA A 266 3.00 -20.71 -6.27
N ALA A 267 2.42 -19.72 -5.57
CA ALA A 267 1.22 -19.02 -6.02
C ALA A 267 1.24 -17.54 -5.57
N PRO A 268 2.02 -16.64 -6.22
CA PRO A 268 2.12 -15.24 -5.82
C PRO A 268 0.76 -14.52 -5.81
N GLY A 269 -0.19 -15.00 -6.62
CA GLY A 269 -1.52 -14.40 -6.81
C GLY A 269 -2.41 -14.46 -5.58
N ASP A 270 -2.12 -15.34 -4.62
CA ASP A 270 -2.87 -15.46 -3.37
C ASP A 270 -2.46 -14.41 -2.33
N TRP A 271 -1.32 -13.75 -2.56
CA TRP A 271 -0.68 -12.86 -1.59
C TRP A 271 -0.36 -11.46 -2.13
N PHE A 272 -0.30 -11.26 -3.45
CA PHE A 272 0.07 -9.96 -4.04
C PHE A 272 -1.12 -9.28 -4.73
N GLY A 273 -1.38 -8.01 -4.41
CA GLY A 273 -2.33 -7.17 -5.15
C GLY A 273 -3.81 -7.39 -4.86
N LYS A 274 -4.16 -8.21 -3.85
CA LYS A 274 -5.54 -8.43 -3.36
C LYS A 274 -5.80 -7.63 -2.08
N GLU A 275 -7.08 -7.36 -1.79
CA GLU A 275 -7.48 -6.69 -0.55
C GLU A 275 -7.04 -7.49 0.69
N GLY A 276 -6.53 -6.81 1.72
CA GLY A 276 -6.02 -7.45 2.93
C GLY A 276 -4.70 -8.21 2.75
N ARG A 277 -4.10 -8.11 1.57
CA ARG A 277 -2.75 -8.58 1.27
C ARG A 277 -1.78 -7.42 1.11
N PHE A 278 -0.58 -7.69 0.61
CA PHE A 278 0.40 -6.65 0.32
C PHE A 278 0.41 -6.30 -1.18
N ALA A 279 0.79 -5.07 -1.48
CA ALA A 279 0.99 -4.58 -2.83
C ALA A 279 2.19 -3.65 -2.88
N ILE A 280 2.96 -3.72 -3.96
CA ILE A 280 4.02 -2.76 -4.28
C ILE A 280 3.51 -1.94 -5.46
N ARG A 281 3.65 -0.62 -5.38
CA ARG A 281 3.15 0.30 -6.37
C ARG A 281 4.23 1.22 -6.90
N VAL A 282 4.18 1.49 -8.21
CA VAL A 282 4.98 2.51 -8.89
C VAL A 282 4.00 3.51 -9.48
N ALA A 283 4.14 4.78 -9.12
CA ALA A 283 3.20 5.81 -9.54
C ALA A 283 1.72 5.51 -9.21
N GLY A 284 1.48 4.88 -8.06
CA GLY A 284 0.16 4.48 -7.56
C GLY A 284 -0.41 3.21 -8.22
N LEU A 285 0.17 2.74 -9.33
CA LEU A 285 -0.22 1.50 -10.01
C LEU A 285 0.54 0.30 -9.46
N LEU A 286 -0.04 -0.91 -9.56
CA LEU A 286 0.68 -2.13 -9.17
C LEU A 286 1.98 -2.28 -9.94
N ALA A 287 3.07 -2.59 -9.24
CA ALA A 287 4.42 -2.66 -9.79
C ALA A 287 4.69 -3.95 -10.59
N GLY A 288 3.80 -4.94 -10.45
CA GLY A 288 3.88 -6.25 -11.10
C GLY A 288 2.53 -6.96 -11.13
N VAL A 289 2.51 -8.13 -11.77
CA VAL A 289 1.37 -9.03 -11.91
C VAL A 289 1.80 -10.41 -11.41
N ALA A 290 0.92 -11.06 -10.64
CA ALA A 290 1.23 -12.34 -10.04
C ALA A 290 1.22 -13.50 -11.05
N GLU A 291 0.26 -13.54 -11.96
CA GLU A 291 0.18 -14.53 -13.04
C GLU A 291 -0.23 -13.87 -14.37
N PRO A 292 0.42 -14.20 -15.49
CA PRO A 292 -0.06 -13.80 -16.80
C PRO A 292 -1.30 -14.63 -17.16
N SER A 293 -2.47 -14.00 -17.38
CA SER A 293 -3.56 -14.70 -18.06
C SER A 293 -3.17 -14.94 -19.52
N THR A 294 -3.37 -16.17 -20.00
CA THR A 294 -3.18 -16.51 -21.41
C THR A 294 -4.56 -16.79 -22.00
N ASP A 295 -5.10 -15.84 -22.76
CA ASP A 295 -6.28 -16.11 -23.56
C ASP A 295 -5.89 -17.05 -24.70
N VAL A 296 -6.67 -18.11 -24.92
CA VAL A 296 -6.54 -18.96 -26.10
C VAL A 296 -6.88 -18.12 -27.33
N ARG A 297 -5.95 -18.00 -28.29
CA ARG A 297 -6.11 -17.18 -29.50
C ARG A 297 -5.96 -18.00 -30.77
N GLU A 298 -6.59 -17.53 -31.83
CA GLU A 298 -6.32 -18.00 -33.18
C GLU A 298 -5.05 -17.33 -33.72
N PRO A 299 -4.11 -18.10 -34.32
CA PRO A 299 -2.87 -17.56 -34.85
C PRO A 299 -3.10 -16.65 -36.05
N GLN A 300 -2.39 -15.52 -36.11
CA GLN A 300 -2.45 -14.59 -37.24
C GLN A 300 -1.59 -15.06 -38.42
N THR A 301 -2.14 -14.98 -39.62
CA THR A 301 -1.41 -15.31 -40.87
C THR A 301 -0.53 -14.16 -41.38
N LEU A 302 -0.64 -12.97 -40.80
CA LEU A 302 0.17 -11.81 -41.20
C LEU A 302 1.62 -11.99 -40.74
N LEU A 303 2.59 -11.55 -41.53
CA LEU A 303 4.00 -11.58 -41.16
C LEU A 303 4.37 -10.45 -40.20
N ALA A 304 5.38 -10.68 -39.36
CA ALA A 304 5.95 -9.63 -38.53
C ALA A 304 6.40 -8.43 -39.38
N HIS A 305 6.07 -7.24 -38.91
CA HIS A 305 6.37 -6.01 -39.64
C HIS A 305 7.89 -5.79 -39.76
N PRO A 306 8.42 -5.35 -40.91
CA PRO A 306 9.87 -5.29 -41.15
C PRO A 306 10.64 -4.40 -40.16
N ALA A 307 9.98 -3.39 -39.57
CA ALA A 307 10.57 -2.52 -38.57
C ALA A 307 11.08 -3.27 -37.31
N VAL A 308 10.65 -4.51 -37.04
CA VAL A 308 11.21 -5.35 -35.95
C VAL A 308 12.70 -5.67 -36.19
N ALA A 309 13.10 -5.80 -37.46
CA ALA A 309 14.45 -6.17 -37.87
C ALA A 309 15.19 -5.01 -38.58
N ASP A 310 14.64 -3.79 -38.53
CA ASP A 310 15.21 -2.60 -39.14
C ASP A 310 16.19 -1.89 -38.19
N GLY A 311 17.34 -1.50 -38.73
CA GLY A 311 18.44 -0.92 -37.95
C GLY A 311 19.04 -1.86 -36.89
N ALA A 312 19.46 -1.29 -35.76
CA ALA A 312 20.00 -2.04 -34.61
C ALA A 312 18.85 -2.68 -33.81
N ALA A 313 18.50 -3.93 -34.13
CA ALA A 313 17.50 -4.68 -33.38
C ALA A 313 18.11 -5.30 -32.11
N THR A 314 17.27 -5.56 -31.12
CA THR A 314 17.63 -6.31 -29.92
C THR A 314 16.78 -7.56 -29.80
N LEU A 315 17.40 -8.61 -29.25
CA LEU A 315 16.75 -9.88 -28.92
C LEU A 315 16.99 -10.14 -27.44
N GLN A 316 15.94 -10.08 -26.64
CA GLN A 316 16.01 -10.28 -25.20
C GLN A 316 15.32 -11.58 -24.80
N VAL A 317 15.96 -12.37 -23.95
CA VAL A 317 15.40 -13.62 -23.42
C VAL A 317 14.62 -13.28 -22.16
N LEU A 318 13.30 -13.46 -22.20
CA LEU A 318 12.41 -13.22 -21.07
C LEU A 318 12.37 -14.46 -20.16
N GLU A 319 12.19 -15.63 -20.76
CA GLU A 319 12.08 -16.91 -20.06
C GLU A 319 12.82 -18.00 -20.83
N HIS A 320 13.56 -18.83 -20.12
CA HIS A 320 14.24 -20.00 -20.67
C HIS A 320 14.54 -20.99 -19.54
N GLU A 321 14.16 -22.25 -19.71
CA GLU A 321 14.52 -23.31 -18.77
C GLU A 321 15.99 -23.70 -18.98
N THR A 322 16.79 -23.61 -17.92
CA THR A 322 18.19 -24.07 -17.95
C THR A 322 18.31 -25.57 -17.69
N GLN A 323 17.35 -26.15 -16.98
CA GLN A 323 17.28 -27.58 -16.74
C GLN A 323 17.04 -28.27 -18.09
N ARG A 324 17.99 -29.14 -18.52
CA ARG A 324 18.01 -29.90 -19.79
C ARG A 324 18.69 -29.23 -20.99
N LEU A 325 19.27 -28.04 -20.87
CA LEU A 325 20.13 -27.52 -21.94
C LEU A 325 21.47 -28.28 -21.93
N THR A 326 21.70 -29.17 -22.90
CA THR A 326 22.90 -30.03 -22.95
C THR A 326 24.14 -29.30 -23.48
N THR A 327 23.93 -28.40 -24.44
CA THR A 327 24.97 -27.63 -25.14
C THR A 327 24.40 -26.24 -25.46
N PRO A 328 25.24 -25.19 -25.54
CA PRO A 328 24.73 -23.85 -25.79
C PRO A 328 24.05 -23.75 -27.17
N VAL A 329 22.94 -23.01 -27.23
CA VAL A 329 22.19 -22.77 -28.47
C VAL A 329 22.24 -21.28 -28.80
N GLU A 330 22.71 -20.95 -29.99
CA GLU A 330 22.63 -19.62 -30.57
C GLU A 330 21.22 -19.38 -31.12
N LEU A 331 20.61 -18.27 -30.70
CA LEU A 331 19.36 -17.76 -31.23
C LEU A 331 19.62 -16.41 -31.90
N ALA A 332 19.33 -16.30 -33.20
CA ALA A 332 19.55 -15.13 -34.01
C ALA A 332 18.24 -14.56 -34.60
N LEU A 333 18.08 -13.24 -34.57
CA LEU A 333 17.08 -12.49 -35.32
C LEU A 333 17.65 -12.13 -36.69
N CYS A 334 16.94 -12.49 -37.76
CA CYS A 334 17.38 -12.33 -39.14
C CYS A 334 16.37 -11.55 -39.97
N SER A 335 16.86 -10.69 -40.87
CA SER A 335 16.09 -10.15 -41.99
C SER A 335 16.53 -10.88 -43.26
N VAL A 336 15.60 -11.58 -43.90
CA VAL A 336 15.87 -12.54 -44.97
C VAL A 336 15.13 -12.12 -46.24
N PRO A 337 15.83 -11.89 -47.38
CA PRO A 337 15.17 -11.55 -48.64
C PRO A 337 14.34 -12.73 -49.17
N LEU A 338 13.28 -12.43 -49.90
CA LEU A 338 12.47 -13.44 -50.59
C LEU A 338 12.95 -13.61 -52.03
N THR A 339 12.99 -14.85 -52.50
CA THR A 339 13.11 -15.19 -53.92
C THR A 339 11.76 -15.02 -54.63
N GLY A 340 11.76 -15.03 -55.97
CA GLY A 340 10.53 -14.87 -56.77
C GLY A 340 9.43 -15.92 -56.53
N ALA A 341 9.74 -17.03 -55.85
CA ALA A 341 8.78 -18.07 -55.45
C ALA A 341 8.23 -17.90 -54.01
N LEU A 342 8.42 -16.72 -53.39
CA LEU A 342 8.08 -16.46 -51.99
C LEU A 342 8.79 -17.40 -51.00
N LEU A 343 9.97 -17.90 -51.38
CA LEU A 343 10.87 -18.68 -50.54
C LEU A 343 11.98 -17.78 -49.97
N PRO A 344 12.30 -17.84 -48.66
CA PRO A 344 13.40 -17.11 -48.05
C PRO A 344 14.76 -17.57 -48.60
N ASP A 345 15.56 -16.61 -49.04
CA ASP A 345 16.96 -16.84 -49.39
C ASP A 345 17.84 -16.74 -48.13
N THR A 346 18.09 -17.88 -47.49
CA THR A 346 18.93 -17.95 -46.29
C THR A 346 20.40 -17.57 -46.54
N ALA A 347 20.89 -17.60 -47.78
CA ALA A 347 22.25 -17.16 -48.10
C ALA A 347 22.37 -15.63 -48.10
N GLY A 348 21.28 -14.92 -48.46
CA GLY A 348 21.14 -13.47 -48.33
C GLY A 348 20.71 -12.98 -46.95
N ALA A 349 20.61 -13.86 -45.95
CA ALA A 349 20.12 -13.51 -44.61
C ALA A 349 21.08 -12.56 -43.87
N SER A 350 20.53 -11.45 -43.39
CA SER A 350 21.24 -10.47 -42.55
C SER A 350 20.89 -10.69 -41.07
N VAL A 351 21.88 -11.05 -40.25
CA VAL A 351 21.70 -11.21 -38.80
C VAL A 351 21.64 -9.84 -38.13
N ARG A 352 20.56 -9.59 -37.38
CA ARG A 352 20.26 -8.31 -36.73
C ARG A 352 20.52 -8.31 -35.22
N ALA A 353 20.36 -9.44 -34.56
CA ALA A 353 20.71 -9.62 -33.14
C ALA A 353 20.97 -11.09 -32.84
N VAL A 354 21.84 -11.39 -31.87
CA VAL A 354 22.16 -12.77 -31.45
C VAL A 354 22.21 -12.87 -29.94
N VAL A 355 21.68 -13.97 -29.39
CA VAL A 355 21.91 -14.37 -28.00
C VAL A 355 22.35 -15.83 -27.95
N GLN A 356 23.31 -16.15 -27.08
CA GLN A 356 23.65 -17.53 -26.78
C GLN A 356 23.00 -17.95 -25.47
N LEU A 357 22.25 -19.05 -25.50
CA LEU A 357 21.62 -19.64 -24.34
C LEU A 357 22.55 -20.70 -23.77
N HIS A 358 22.95 -20.55 -22.50
CA HIS A 358 23.80 -21.49 -21.78
C HIS A 358 23.05 -22.10 -20.59
N ALA A 359 23.55 -23.22 -20.06
CA ALA A 359 23.01 -23.84 -18.85
C ALA A 359 23.13 -22.91 -17.61
N SER A 360 24.09 -22.00 -17.61
CA SER A 360 24.24 -20.93 -16.60
C SER A 360 23.32 -19.73 -16.81
N GLY A 361 22.54 -19.70 -17.90
CA GLY A 361 21.66 -18.60 -18.29
C GLY A 361 22.02 -17.99 -19.66
N PRO A 362 21.19 -17.05 -20.16
CA PRO A 362 21.46 -16.36 -21.41
C PRO A 362 22.70 -15.47 -21.31
N ALA A 363 23.54 -15.49 -22.34
CA ALA A 363 24.58 -14.48 -22.54
C ALA A 363 23.95 -13.11 -22.80
N HIS A 364 24.74 -12.04 -22.66
CA HIS A 364 24.27 -10.72 -23.07
C HIS A 364 24.02 -10.73 -24.59
N PRO A 365 22.89 -10.15 -25.05
CA PRO A 365 22.62 -10.09 -26.48
C PRO A 365 23.69 -9.26 -27.18
N ILE A 366 24.20 -9.81 -28.26
CA ILE A 366 25.16 -9.16 -29.15
C ILE A 366 24.33 -8.51 -30.26
N PRO A 367 24.29 -7.16 -30.34
CA PRO A 367 23.68 -6.49 -31.49
C PRO A 367 24.37 -6.96 -32.77
N GLY A 368 23.60 -7.23 -33.82
CA GLY A 368 24.19 -7.43 -35.14
C GLY A 368 24.99 -6.19 -35.53
N GLY A 369 26.22 -6.36 -36.06
CA GLY A 369 27.04 -5.21 -36.47
C GLY A 369 26.32 -4.33 -37.50
N SER A 370 26.63 -3.03 -37.58
CA SER A 370 25.93 -2.01 -38.41
C SER A 370 25.56 -2.49 -39.82
N PRO A 371 24.34 -3.01 -40.04
CA PRO A 371 23.97 -3.58 -41.32
C PRO A 371 23.29 -2.52 -42.21
N PRO A 372 23.30 -2.69 -43.54
CA PRO A 372 22.61 -1.79 -44.46
C PRO A 372 21.10 -1.72 -44.19
N ALA A 373 20.47 -0.66 -44.71
CA ALA A 373 19.02 -0.45 -44.68
C ALA A 373 18.28 -1.72 -45.12
N LEU A 374 17.12 -1.98 -44.50
CA LEU A 374 16.33 -3.17 -44.76
C LEU A 374 16.08 -3.36 -46.27
N VAL A 375 16.36 -4.56 -46.79
CA VAL A 375 16.10 -4.90 -48.19
C VAL A 375 14.58 -4.88 -48.39
N PRO A 376 14.03 -4.09 -49.33
CA PRO A 376 12.61 -4.06 -49.60
C PRO A 376 12.06 -5.46 -49.89
N GLY A 377 11.02 -5.88 -49.17
CA GLY A 377 10.42 -7.22 -49.31
C GLY A 377 11.09 -8.34 -48.51
N ALA A 378 12.08 -8.03 -47.67
CA ALA A 378 12.63 -9.01 -46.72
C ALA A 378 11.64 -9.36 -45.59
N VAL A 379 11.68 -10.60 -45.13
CA VAL A 379 10.88 -11.13 -44.02
C VAL A 379 11.70 -11.29 -42.75
N VAL A 380 11.03 -11.20 -41.60
CA VAL A 380 11.63 -11.40 -40.28
C VAL A 380 11.58 -12.89 -39.94
N MET A 381 12.75 -13.46 -39.61
CA MET A 381 12.88 -14.88 -39.24
C MET A 381 13.77 -15.05 -38.00
N LEU A 382 13.57 -16.15 -37.28
CA LEU A 382 14.46 -16.58 -36.19
C LEU A 382 15.25 -17.81 -36.60
N ARG A 383 16.54 -17.85 -36.26
CA ARG A 383 17.44 -18.98 -36.48
C ARG A 383 17.95 -19.53 -35.17
N LEU A 384 17.79 -20.83 -34.96
CA LEU A 384 18.41 -21.59 -33.86
C LEU A 384 19.57 -22.43 -34.39
N LYS A 385 20.72 -22.38 -33.73
CA LYS A 385 21.93 -23.12 -34.11
C LYS A 385 22.70 -23.63 -32.88
N PRO A 386 23.04 -24.92 -32.76
CA PRO A 386 23.89 -25.43 -31.70
C PRO A 386 25.30 -24.83 -31.79
N VAL A 387 25.90 -24.49 -30.65
CA VAL A 387 27.28 -24.00 -30.56
C VAL A 387 28.20 -25.15 -30.14
N GLY A 388 29.19 -25.47 -30.97
CA GLY A 388 30.21 -26.49 -30.65
C GLY A 388 29.76 -27.95 -30.73
N SER A 389 28.56 -28.24 -31.24
CA SER A 389 28.01 -29.60 -31.44
C SER A 389 27.17 -29.65 -32.71
N PRO A 390 27.02 -30.80 -33.39
CA PRO A 390 26.07 -30.95 -34.51
C PRO A 390 24.59 -30.90 -34.08
N GLY A 391 24.31 -31.08 -32.77
CA GLY A 391 22.96 -31.08 -32.23
C GLY A 391 22.87 -30.63 -30.76
N ALA A 392 21.73 -30.05 -30.39
CA ALA A 392 21.40 -29.65 -29.02
C ALA A 392 19.90 -29.81 -28.75
N TYR A 393 19.53 -30.19 -27.53
CA TYR A 393 18.14 -30.06 -27.10
C TYR A 393 17.88 -28.63 -26.62
N PHE A 394 16.92 -27.96 -27.26
CA PHE A 394 16.46 -26.65 -26.86
C PHE A 394 15.18 -26.79 -26.02
N PRO A 395 15.18 -26.43 -24.73
CA PRO A 395 14.03 -26.61 -23.85
C PRO A 395 12.88 -25.61 -24.07
N GLY A 396 13.01 -24.70 -25.04
CA GLY A 396 12.04 -23.62 -25.27
C GLY A 396 12.52 -22.30 -24.66
N ALA A 397 12.05 -21.18 -25.22
CA ALA A 397 12.30 -19.86 -24.66
C ALA A 397 11.22 -18.86 -25.08
N THR A 398 10.92 -17.91 -24.23
CA THR A 398 10.12 -16.72 -24.59
C THR A 398 11.08 -15.56 -24.80
N VAL A 399 11.02 -14.93 -25.97
CA VAL A 399 11.93 -13.85 -26.35
C VAL A 399 11.17 -12.60 -26.79
N LEU A 400 11.73 -11.43 -26.49
CA LEU A 400 11.27 -10.14 -26.96
C LEU A 400 12.18 -9.67 -28.09
N LEU A 401 11.57 -9.38 -29.24
CA LEU A 401 12.22 -8.82 -30.42
C LEU A 401 11.86 -7.35 -30.51
N THR A 402 12.85 -6.47 -30.64
CA THR A 402 12.57 -5.05 -30.91
C THR A 402 13.50 -4.41 -31.91
N GLY A 403 12.93 -3.60 -32.80
CA GLY A 403 13.65 -2.75 -33.74
C GLY A 403 14.18 -1.49 -33.07
N GLY A 404 15.31 -0.99 -33.58
CA GLY A 404 16.00 0.18 -33.03
C GLY A 404 15.59 1.52 -33.65
N THR A 405 14.84 1.52 -34.76
CA THR A 405 14.47 2.74 -35.48
C THR A 405 13.30 3.47 -34.82
N GLU A 406 13.12 4.76 -35.12
CA GLU A 406 11.96 5.51 -34.62
C GLU A 406 10.65 4.99 -35.21
N GLU A 407 10.71 4.40 -36.41
CA GLU A 407 9.59 3.74 -37.08
C GLU A 407 9.05 2.54 -36.30
N ALA A 408 9.93 1.80 -35.61
CA ALA A 408 9.56 0.68 -34.74
C ALA A 408 8.59 1.08 -33.61
N ARG A 409 8.58 2.36 -33.23
CA ARG A 409 7.76 2.91 -32.14
C ARG A 409 6.34 3.30 -32.55
N ARG A 410 6.03 3.33 -33.85
CA ARG A 410 4.70 3.72 -34.34
C ARG A 410 3.67 2.63 -34.16
N ALA A 411 2.39 3.02 -34.17
CA ALA A 411 1.28 2.08 -34.17
C ALA A 411 1.32 1.16 -35.40
N HIS A 412 0.93 -0.11 -35.22
CA HIS A 412 0.85 -1.07 -36.32
C HIS A 412 -0.18 -0.62 -37.37
N PRO A 413 0.10 -0.72 -38.69
CA PRO A 413 -0.79 -0.19 -39.74
C PRO A 413 -2.12 -0.96 -39.88
N VAL A 414 -2.15 -2.23 -39.46
CA VAL A 414 -3.38 -3.05 -39.47
C VAL A 414 -4.21 -2.78 -38.22
N LEU A 415 -5.45 -2.31 -38.41
CA LEU A 415 -6.35 -1.88 -37.35
C LEU A 415 -6.65 -2.95 -36.28
N GLY A 416 -6.77 -4.23 -36.67
CA GLY A 416 -6.99 -5.33 -35.71
C GLY A 416 -5.80 -5.58 -34.78
N MET A 417 -4.59 -5.47 -35.32
CA MET A 417 -3.33 -5.57 -34.57
C MET A 417 -3.13 -4.35 -33.67
N GLN A 418 -3.45 -3.17 -34.20
CA GLN A 418 -3.41 -1.93 -33.44
C GLN A 418 -4.41 -1.96 -32.27
N ARG A 419 -5.65 -2.41 -32.45
CA ARG A 419 -6.62 -2.62 -31.33
C ARG A 419 -6.11 -3.58 -30.27
N SER A 420 -5.30 -4.53 -30.68
CA SER A 420 -4.67 -5.52 -29.81
C SER A 420 -3.34 -5.03 -29.23
N GLY A 421 -2.96 -3.76 -29.34
CA GLY A 421 -1.75 -3.22 -28.72
C GLY A 421 -0.42 -3.56 -29.42
N PHE A 422 -0.44 -4.04 -30.67
CA PHE A 422 0.81 -4.29 -31.39
C PHE A 422 1.41 -3.00 -31.96
N LEU A 423 2.74 -2.90 -31.87
CA LEU A 423 3.55 -1.87 -32.54
C LEU A 423 4.21 -2.42 -33.81
N ARG A 424 4.76 -1.51 -34.63
CA ARG A 424 5.50 -1.89 -35.86
C ARG A 424 6.79 -2.66 -35.60
N GLY A 425 7.47 -2.42 -34.48
CA GLY A 425 8.81 -2.98 -34.27
C GLY A 425 9.02 -3.62 -32.90
N ALA A 426 7.98 -4.12 -32.26
CA ALA A 426 8.10 -4.86 -30.99
C ALA A 426 7.19 -6.08 -30.99
N LEU A 427 7.74 -7.23 -30.60
CA LEU A 427 7.02 -8.51 -30.66
C LEU A 427 7.58 -9.51 -29.62
N VAL A 428 6.70 -10.21 -28.90
CA VAL A 428 7.12 -11.34 -28.06
C VAL A 428 6.80 -12.66 -28.77
N VAL A 429 7.79 -13.54 -28.77
CA VAL A 429 7.75 -14.81 -29.49
C VAL A 429 8.02 -15.94 -28.50
N LYS A 430 7.13 -16.93 -28.48
CA LYS A 430 7.32 -18.16 -27.68
C LYS A 430 7.84 -19.27 -28.59
N LEU A 431 9.08 -19.70 -28.34
CA LEU A 431 9.76 -20.72 -29.11
C LEU A 431 9.49 -22.11 -28.51
N PRO A 432 9.05 -23.09 -29.32
CA PRO A 432 8.76 -24.43 -28.85
C PRO A 432 10.04 -25.19 -28.47
N ALA A 433 9.94 -26.04 -27.45
CA ALA A 433 10.99 -27.00 -27.12
C ALA A 433 11.20 -28.00 -28.26
N GLY A 434 12.42 -28.46 -28.46
CA GLY A 434 12.74 -29.47 -29.46
C GLY A 434 14.23 -29.61 -29.73
N TRP A 435 14.56 -30.63 -30.50
CA TRP A 435 15.93 -30.84 -30.96
C TRP A 435 16.28 -29.85 -32.07
N VAL A 436 17.46 -29.23 -31.96
CA VAL A 436 18.06 -28.38 -33.00
C VAL A 436 19.25 -29.13 -33.58
N MET A 437 19.23 -29.38 -34.88
CA MET A 437 20.27 -30.12 -35.61
C MET A 437 20.73 -29.28 -36.81
N GLY A 438 21.95 -28.74 -36.78
CA GLY A 438 22.38 -27.73 -37.77
C GLY A 438 21.67 -26.37 -37.56
N GLU A 439 20.99 -25.85 -38.59
CA GLU A 439 20.24 -24.59 -38.51
C GLU A 439 18.73 -24.83 -38.63
N ARG A 440 17.98 -24.40 -37.62
CA ARG A 440 16.51 -24.43 -37.61
C ARG A 440 15.96 -23.02 -37.83
N TRP A 441 15.16 -22.84 -38.87
CA TRP A 441 14.58 -21.56 -39.28
C TRP A 441 13.09 -21.49 -38.99
N LEU A 442 12.65 -20.37 -38.41
CA LEU A 442 11.26 -20.10 -38.04
C LEU A 442 10.80 -18.78 -38.64
N TYR A 443 9.67 -18.79 -39.32
CA TYR A 443 8.95 -17.55 -39.66
C TYR A 443 8.32 -16.96 -38.40
N VAL A 444 8.21 -15.64 -38.39
CA VAL A 444 7.58 -14.89 -37.29
C VAL A 444 6.32 -14.18 -37.80
N GLY A 445 5.17 -14.50 -37.22
CA GLY A 445 3.89 -13.85 -37.48
C GLY A 445 3.76 -12.50 -36.77
N ALA A 446 2.82 -11.69 -37.22
CA ALA A 446 2.58 -10.34 -36.69
C ALA A 446 2.12 -10.36 -35.22
N ASP A 447 1.60 -11.49 -34.73
CA ASP A 447 1.17 -11.73 -33.36
C ASP A 447 2.20 -12.49 -32.49
N GLY A 448 3.38 -12.79 -33.05
CA GLY A 448 4.42 -13.55 -32.38
C GLY A 448 4.28 -15.07 -32.55
N SER A 449 3.32 -15.52 -33.35
CA SER A 449 3.23 -16.92 -33.77
C SER A 449 4.47 -17.34 -34.56
N VAL A 450 4.84 -18.61 -34.44
CA VAL A 450 5.98 -19.17 -35.18
C VAL A 450 5.55 -20.33 -36.05
N VAL A 451 6.04 -20.31 -37.29
CA VAL A 451 5.83 -21.35 -38.30
C VAL A 451 7.20 -21.88 -38.71
N GLN A 452 7.35 -23.19 -38.71
CA GLN A 452 8.60 -23.81 -39.14
C GLN A 452 8.81 -23.64 -40.65
N ALA A 453 9.99 -23.17 -41.04
CA ALA A 453 10.31 -22.90 -42.46
C ALA A 453 10.85 -24.14 -43.21
N GLN A 454 10.96 -25.27 -42.52
CA GLN A 454 11.54 -26.53 -43.01
C GLN A 454 10.60 -27.71 -42.69
N THR A 455 10.37 -28.61 -43.64
CA THR A 455 9.58 -29.83 -43.42
C THR A 455 10.33 -30.93 -42.67
N GLN A 456 11.67 -30.93 -42.73
CA GLN A 456 12.52 -31.86 -41.98
C GLN A 456 13.40 -31.12 -40.97
N PRO A 457 13.76 -31.74 -39.82
CA PRO A 457 14.62 -31.12 -38.80
C PRO A 457 16.04 -30.77 -39.30
N GLN A 458 16.52 -31.44 -40.34
CA GLN A 458 17.79 -31.19 -41.02
C GLN A 458 17.53 -31.04 -42.52
N GLY A 459 17.62 -29.84 -43.08
CA GLY A 459 17.37 -29.59 -44.50
C GLY A 459 17.30 -28.10 -44.85
N PRO A 460 17.29 -27.73 -46.14
CA PRO A 460 17.13 -26.33 -46.55
C PRO A 460 15.72 -25.81 -46.25
N VAL A 461 15.57 -24.48 -46.13
CA VAL A 461 14.25 -23.83 -46.05
C VAL A 461 13.46 -24.16 -47.33
N ASN A 462 12.31 -24.80 -47.17
CA ASN A 462 11.51 -25.34 -48.29
C ASN A 462 10.00 -25.13 -48.16
N VAL A 463 9.55 -24.40 -47.13
CA VAL A 463 8.14 -24.02 -46.95
C VAL A 463 7.94 -22.59 -47.48
N PRO A 464 7.26 -22.38 -48.62
CA PRO A 464 7.00 -21.06 -49.19
C PRO A 464 5.88 -20.31 -48.44
N LEU A 465 5.86 -18.98 -48.54
CA LEU A 465 4.74 -18.16 -48.06
C LEU A 465 3.55 -18.22 -49.02
N VAL A 466 2.34 -18.05 -48.49
CA VAL A 466 1.10 -18.02 -49.27
C VAL A 466 0.91 -16.63 -49.88
N SER A 467 0.72 -16.56 -51.19
CA SER A 467 0.43 -15.30 -51.89
C SER A 467 -1.03 -14.90 -51.67
N THR A 468 -1.28 -13.65 -51.25
CA THR A 468 -2.63 -13.08 -51.12
C THR A 468 -2.69 -11.68 -51.75
N SER A 469 -3.90 -11.13 -51.94
CA SER A 469 -4.10 -9.77 -52.46
C SER A 469 -3.44 -8.67 -51.62
N ASP A 470 -3.24 -8.94 -50.33
CA ASP A 470 -2.65 -8.00 -49.36
C ASP A 470 -1.14 -8.24 -49.13
N GLY A 471 -0.52 -9.12 -49.92
CA GLY A 471 0.89 -9.52 -49.80
C GLY A 471 1.10 -10.96 -49.30
N PRO A 472 2.36 -11.36 -49.02
CA PRO A 472 2.68 -12.69 -48.54
C PRO A 472 2.19 -12.94 -47.11
N ARG A 473 1.66 -14.14 -46.85
CA ARG A 473 1.13 -14.57 -45.55
C ARG A 473 1.66 -15.95 -45.13
N LEU A 474 1.59 -16.23 -43.83
CA LEU A 474 1.84 -17.54 -43.25
C LEU A 474 0.71 -18.52 -43.55
N ASP A 475 1.03 -19.80 -43.69
CA ASP A 475 0.04 -20.87 -43.75
C ASP A 475 -0.52 -21.14 -42.34
N SER A 476 -1.82 -20.93 -42.15
CA SER A 476 -2.51 -21.15 -40.88
C SER A 476 -2.45 -22.60 -40.40
N ASN A 477 -2.32 -23.57 -41.32
CA ASN A 477 -2.26 -24.99 -40.98
C ASN A 477 -0.86 -25.46 -40.54
N ALA A 478 0.16 -24.62 -40.71
CA ALA A 478 1.56 -24.93 -40.39
C ALA A 478 2.05 -24.25 -39.10
N VAL A 479 1.17 -23.57 -38.36
CA VAL A 479 1.50 -22.88 -37.10
C VAL A 479 1.98 -23.87 -36.06
N THR A 480 3.25 -23.71 -35.67
CA THR A 480 3.92 -24.62 -34.73
C THR A 480 3.67 -24.20 -33.29
N HIS A 481 3.51 -22.90 -33.04
CA HIS A 481 3.11 -22.35 -31.75
C HIS A 481 2.34 -21.04 -31.99
N VAL A 482 1.17 -20.88 -31.36
CA VAL A 482 0.43 -19.61 -31.38
C VAL A 482 1.23 -18.59 -30.60
N GLY A 483 1.33 -17.36 -31.11
CA GLY A 483 2.03 -16.30 -30.39
C GLY A 483 1.42 -16.11 -29.00
N PRO A 484 2.19 -15.68 -28.00
CA PRO A 484 1.63 -15.29 -26.70
C PRO A 484 0.63 -14.11 -26.83
N GLY A 485 0.50 -13.52 -28.03
CA GLY A 485 -0.32 -12.37 -28.33
C GLY A 485 0.49 -11.08 -28.15
N PRO A 486 -0.17 -9.92 -28.03
CA PRO A 486 0.50 -8.75 -27.49
C PRO A 486 1.04 -9.15 -26.14
N VAL A 487 2.10 -8.47 -25.73
CA VAL A 487 2.98 -8.89 -24.64
C VAL A 487 2.28 -9.20 -23.32
N TRP A 488 1.01 -8.83 -23.16
CA TRP A 488 0.23 -9.22 -21.99
C TRP A 488 -1.25 -9.41 -22.36
N PRO A 489 -2.01 -10.20 -21.57
CA PRO A 489 -3.45 -10.35 -21.73
C PRO A 489 -4.18 -9.01 -21.81
N PRO A 490 -5.24 -8.96 -22.63
CA PRO A 490 -6.16 -7.83 -22.63
C PRO A 490 -6.80 -7.75 -21.24
N LEU A 491 -7.02 -6.54 -20.73
CA LEU A 491 -7.93 -6.38 -19.59
C LEU A 491 -9.30 -7.00 -19.97
N PRO A 492 -10.05 -7.57 -19.00
CA PRO A 492 -11.38 -8.08 -19.27
C PRO A 492 -12.19 -7.03 -20.02
N LEU A 493 -12.80 -7.41 -21.14
CA LEU A 493 -13.64 -6.52 -21.94
C LEU A 493 -14.88 -6.14 -21.11
N THR A 494 -14.82 -5.06 -20.33
CA THR A 494 -16.02 -4.50 -19.72
C THR A 494 -16.80 -3.78 -20.81
N ALA A 495 -18.03 -4.23 -21.06
CA ALA A 495 -18.85 -3.82 -22.19
C ALA A 495 -19.44 -2.41 -22.08
N GLU A 496 -19.21 -1.67 -20.99
CA GLU A 496 -19.82 -0.37 -20.74
C GLU A 496 -18.79 0.73 -20.52
N VAL A 497 -19.02 1.86 -21.21
CA VAL A 497 -18.29 3.11 -21.00
C VAL A 497 -18.87 3.80 -19.76
N ASP A 498 -18.59 3.24 -18.58
CA ASP A 498 -18.81 3.97 -17.35
C ASP A 498 -17.77 5.09 -17.24
N LEU A 499 -18.25 6.31 -16.97
CA LEU A 499 -17.49 7.54 -16.95
C LEU A 499 -17.20 7.98 -15.52
N THR A 500 -16.05 8.64 -15.33
CA THR A 500 -15.20 8.53 -14.13
C THR A 500 -15.50 9.52 -12.99
N ASP A 501 -15.35 9.05 -11.74
CA ASP A 501 -15.24 9.88 -10.51
C ASP A 501 -13.78 10.32 -10.22
N TRP A 502 -12.85 10.04 -11.14
CA TRP A 502 -11.38 10.13 -10.98
C TRP A 502 -10.80 11.55 -11.10
N LEU A 503 -11.65 12.55 -10.99
CA LEU A 503 -11.33 13.97 -11.12
C LEU A 503 -11.63 14.69 -9.80
N PRO A 504 -10.91 15.75 -9.43
CA PRO A 504 -9.67 16.26 -10.04
C PRO A 504 -8.43 15.40 -9.71
N PRO A 505 -7.27 15.64 -10.35
CA PRO A 505 -6.01 14.99 -10.00
C PRO A 505 -5.56 15.35 -8.58
N SER A 506 -4.61 14.57 -8.04
CA SER A 506 -3.92 14.95 -6.81
C SER A 506 -3.15 16.27 -6.97
N GLN A 507 -3.01 17.03 -5.88
CA GLN A 507 -2.32 18.32 -5.90
C GLN A 507 -0.80 18.17 -6.11
N GLY A 508 -0.22 16.98 -5.89
CA GLY A 508 1.23 16.76 -5.97
C GLY A 508 1.70 15.72 -6.98
N SER A 509 0.90 14.69 -7.20
CA SER A 509 1.22 13.59 -8.12
C SER A 509 0.53 13.90 -9.44
N GLY A 510 1.33 14.40 -10.39
CA GLY A 510 0.87 14.67 -11.75
C GLY A 510 0.81 13.40 -12.60
N PRO A 511 0.32 13.51 -13.85
CA PRO A 511 0.33 12.42 -14.80
C PRO A 511 1.76 11.98 -15.12
N VAL A 512 2.02 10.66 -15.12
CA VAL A 512 3.35 10.10 -15.37
C VAL A 512 3.33 9.27 -16.64
N ILE A 513 4.15 9.61 -17.63
CA ILE A 513 4.36 8.73 -18.79
C ILE A 513 5.22 7.56 -18.32
N LEU A 514 4.64 6.37 -18.28
CA LEU A 514 5.31 5.17 -17.81
C LEU A 514 6.04 4.47 -18.95
N HIS A 515 5.44 4.50 -20.13
CA HIS A 515 5.97 3.89 -21.34
C HIS A 515 5.73 4.79 -22.54
N GLY A 516 6.74 4.86 -23.41
CA GLY A 516 6.66 5.58 -24.67
C GLY A 516 6.98 7.06 -24.49
N GLY A 517 6.10 7.93 -24.99
CA GLY A 517 6.25 9.38 -24.83
C GLY A 517 7.35 10.01 -25.67
N ARG A 518 7.94 9.27 -26.63
CA ARG A 518 8.93 9.84 -27.54
C ARG A 518 8.24 10.58 -28.68
N ALA A 519 8.38 11.89 -28.75
CA ALA A 519 7.76 12.69 -29.81
C ALA A 519 8.51 12.57 -31.13
N LEU A 520 7.79 12.21 -32.19
CA LEU A 520 8.31 11.95 -33.53
C LEU A 520 7.74 12.95 -34.54
N ARG A 521 8.33 12.98 -35.73
CA ARG A 521 7.79 13.64 -36.92
C ARG A 521 8.17 12.85 -38.16
N GLU A 522 7.34 12.94 -39.19
CA GLU A 522 7.64 12.37 -40.50
C GLU A 522 8.18 13.47 -41.43
N ALA A 523 9.36 13.24 -42.01
CA ALA A 523 9.96 14.16 -42.98
C ALA A 523 10.57 13.36 -44.14
N ALA A 524 10.15 13.68 -45.38
CA ALA A 524 10.62 12.99 -46.59
C ALA A 524 10.48 11.45 -46.55
N GLY A 525 9.39 10.94 -45.96
CA GLY A 525 9.12 9.50 -45.85
C GLY A 525 9.95 8.76 -44.79
N VAL A 526 10.67 9.49 -43.93
CA VAL A 526 11.45 8.93 -42.82
C VAL A 526 10.91 9.44 -41.49
N THR A 527 10.62 8.52 -40.58
CA THR A 527 10.25 8.83 -39.20
C THR A 527 11.49 9.15 -38.38
N GLN A 528 11.51 10.30 -37.72
CA GLN A 528 12.61 10.76 -36.87
C GLN A 528 12.07 11.45 -35.60
N GLY A 529 12.92 11.61 -34.59
CA GLY A 529 12.59 12.43 -33.42
C GLY A 529 12.32 13.89 -33.79
N VAL A 530 11.46 14.56 -33.02
CA VAL A 530 11.30 16.02 -33.14
C VAL A 530 12.60 16.76 -32.74
N ALA A 531 12.74 18.01 -33.15
CA ALA A 531 13.90 18.81 -32.79
C ALA A 531 13.96 19.05 -31.27
N ASN A 532 15.16 19.17 -30.69
CA ASN A 532 15.35 19.45 -29.26
C ASN A 532 14.78 20.81 -28.80
N THR A 533 14.31 21.65 -29.73
CA THR A 533 13.63 22.93 -29.47
C THR A 533 12.11 22.85 -29.62
N THR A 534 11.58 21.71 -30.04
CA THR A 534 10.13 21.50 -30.17
C THR A 534 9.53 21.34 -28.78
N GLU A 535 8.59 22.22 -28.44
CA GLU A 535 7.85 22.16 -27.19
C GLU A 535 6.66 21.22 -27.37
N VAL A 536 6.53 20.24 -26.49
CA VAL A 536 5.49 19.23 -26.55
C VAL A 536 4.76 19.19 -25.20
N SER A 537 3.43 19.03 -25.24
CA SER A 537 2.66 18.85 -24.03
C SER A 537 1.42 17.99 -24.21
N MET A 538 0.98 17.39 -23.10
CA MET A 538 -0.25 16.63 -22.99
C MET A 538 -1.16 17.32 -21.99
N VAL A 539 -2.38 17.65 -22.42
CA VAL A 539 -3.36 18.37 -21.59
C VAL A 539 -4.49 17.42 -21.17
N PHE A 540 -4.74 17.39 -19.86
CA PHE A 540 -5.77 16.61 -19.20
C PHE A 540 -6.91 17.55 -18.78
N SER A 541 -8.12 17.21 -19.16
CA SER A 541 -9.31 18.06 -19.05
C SER A 541 -10.51 17.28 -18.53
N ALA A 542 -11.38 17.95 -17.77
CA ALA A 542 -12.69 17.43 -17.39
C ALA A 542 -13.69 17.71 -18.51
N GLY A 543 -14.08 16.69 -19.27
CA GLY A 543 -15.16 16.76 -20.25
C GLY A 543 -16.52 16.54 -19.58
N PHE A 544 -17.55 17.27 -19.98
CA PHE A 544 -18.92 17.12 -19.51
C PHE A 544 -19.91 17.52 -20.60
N VAL A 545 -21.13 16.97 -20.53
CA VAL A 545 -22.19 17.32 -21.49
C VAL A 545 -23.05 18.43 -20.91
N ASP A 546 -23.16 19.53 -21.64
CA ASP A 546 -24.02 20.67 -21.34
C ASP A 546 -24.92 20.96 -22.55
N ALA A 547 -26.24 20.89 -22.35
CA ALA A 547 -27.25 21.07 -23.41
C ALA A 547 -26.99 20.22 -24.69
N GLY A 548 -26.48 19.00 -24.54
CA GLY A 548 -26.18 18.09 -25.66
C GLY A 548 -24.84 18.34 -26.36
N VAL A 549 -24.10 19.37 -25.94
CA VAL A 549 -22.76 19.70 -26.43
C VAL A 549 -21.71 19.30 -25.41
N VAL A 550 -20.62 18.71 -25.88
CA VAL A 550 -19.48 18.40 -25.00
C VAL A 550 -18.70 19.69 -24.70
N ARG A 551 -18.61 20.06 -23.44
CA ARG A 551 -17.75 21.11 -22.92
C ARG A 551 -16.60 20.52 -22.13
N TYR A 552 -15.56 21.32 -21.94
CA TYR A 552 -14.34 20.88 -21.28
C TYR A 552 -13.83 21.94 -20.33
N ARG A 553 -13.17 21.49 -19.26
CA ARG A 553 -12.48 22.33 -18.30
C ARG A 553 -11.06 21.80 -18.11
N PRO A 554 -10.04 22.43 -18.73
CA PRO A 554 -8.65 22.03 -18.57
C PRO A 554 -8.24 22.04 -17.10
N MET A 555 -7.41 21.07 -16.72
CA MET A 555 -6.98 20.91 -15.33
C MET A 555 -5.46 20.89 -15.22
N VAL A 556 -4.78 20.07 -16.03
CA VAL A 556 -3.33 19.86 -15.91
C VAL A 556 -2.68 19.73 -17.28
N ARG A 557 -1.50 20.34 -17.46
CA ARG A 557 -0.61 20.17 -18.61
C ARG A 557 0.68 19.47 -18.16
N LEU A 558 1.04 18.37 -18.80
CA LEU A 558 2.36 17.74 -18.72
C LEU A 558 3.20 18.22 -19.91
N ARG A 559 4.34 18.88 -19.68
CA ARG A 559 5.18 19.50 -20.71
C ARG A 559 6.62 19.02 -20.68
N TRP A 560 7.24 18.93 -21.86
CA TRP A 560 8.66 18.67 -22.05
C TRP A 560 9.14 19.28 -23.37
N THR A 561 10.46 19.41 -23.52
CA THR A 561 11.08 19.93 -24.75
C THR A 561 11.86 18.81 -25.43
N GLY A 562 11.74 18.73 -26.76
CA GLY A 562 12.43 17.74 -27.57
C GLY A 562 11.74 16.38 -27.62
N PRO A 563 12.46 15.34 -28.08
CA PRO A 563 11.85 14.04 -28.32
C PRO A 563 11.56 13.25 -27.06
N GLU A 564 12.15 13.54 -25.89
CA GLU A 564 12.04 12.69 -24.69
C GLU A 564 11.21 13.31 -23.57
N ALA A 565 10.18 12.59 -23.11
CA ALA A 565 9.33 13.02 -22.01
C ALA A 565 9.89 12.76 -20.60
N ALA A 566 11.09 12.19 -20.47
CA ALA A 566 11.69 11.86 -19.16
C ALA A 566 11.94 13.09 -18.27
N SER A 567 12.13 14.26 -18.88
CA SER A 567 12.32 15.55 -18.21
C SER A 567 11.00 16.31 -17.95
N ALA A 568 9.86 15.65 -18.13
CA ALA A 568 8.57 16.32 -18.08
C ALA A 568 8.30 16.98 -16.71
N SER A 569 7.59 18.10 -16.77
CA SER A 569 7.05 18.81 -15.60
C SER A 569 5.56 19.05 -15.83
N TRP A 570 4.79 19.14 -14.76
CA TRP A 570 3.34 19.39 -14.88
C TRP A 570 2.93 20.72 -14.25
N ARG A 571 1.88 21.34 -14.79
CA ARG A 571 1.29 22.62 -14.36
C ARG A 571 -0.22 22.50 -14.29
N ALA A 572 -0.86 23.19 -13.35
CA ALA A 572 -2.31 23.32 -13.32
C ALA A 572 -2.78 24.38 -14.34
N LEU A 573 -3.99 24.21 -14.87
CA LEU A 573 -4.59 25.09 -15.87
C LEU A 573 -5.91 25.71 -15.38
N ASP A 574 -6.22 26.90 -15.87
CA ASP A 574 -7.55 27.50 -15.77
C ASP A 574 -8.53 26.97 -16.83
N ASP A 575 -9.76 27.50 -16.84
CA ASP A 575 -10.80 27.10 -17.80
C ASP A 575 -10.46 27.48 -19.26
N ASP A 576 -9.55 28.43 -19.49
CA ASP A 576 -9.09 28.86 -20.82
C ASP A 576 -7.86 28.07 -21.32
N GLY A 577 -7.24 27.27 -20.46
CA GLY A 577 -6.05 26.48 -20.78
C GLY A 577 -4.72 27.20 -20.52
N ALA A 578 -4.72 28.27 -19.72
CA ALA A 578 -3.54 29.00 -19.29
C ALA A 578 -3.01 28.50 -17.93
N ASP A 579 -1.69 28.58 -17.74
CA ASP A 579 -1.00 28.17 -16.50
C ASP A 579 -1.37 29.08 -15.31
N VAL A 580 -1.82 28.48 -14.20
CA VAL A 580 -2.20 29.20 -12.97
C VAL A 580 -1.08 29.28 -11.92
N GLY A 581 0.09 28.70 -12.18
CA GLY A 581 1.28 28.80 -11.33
C GLY A 581 1.01 28.38 -9.87
N THR A 582 1.20 29.32 -8.93
CA THR A 582 1.06 29.09 -7.48
C THR A 582 -0.38 28.97 -7.00
N ALA A 583 -1.38 29.38 -7.81
CA ALA A 583 -2.81 29.21 -7.50
C ALA A 583 -3.36 27.83 -7.87
N SER A 584 -2.48 26.86 -8.15
CA SER A 584 -2.81 25.49 -8.57
C SER A 584 -3.70 24.75 -7.58
N ASP A 585 -3.42 24.82 -6.28
CA ASP A 585 -4.18 24.08 -5.26
C ASP A 585 -5.62 24.60 -5.14
N ALA A 586 -5.79 25.93 -5.11
CA ALA A 586 -7.11 26.57 -5.07
C ALA A 586 -7.94 26.22 -6.31
N ARG A 587 -7.29 26.17 -7.49
CA ARG A 587 -7.94 25.76 -8.74
C ARG A 587 -8.40 24.30 -8.70
N LEU A 588 -7.56 23.38 -8.23
CA LEU A 588 -7.93 21.97 -8.09
C LEU A 588 -9.04 21.77 -7.04
N ALA A 589 -9.02 22.55 -5.96
CA ALA A 589 -10.08 22.55 -4.96
C ALA A 589 -11.42 23.06 -5.53
N ALA A 590 -11.40 24.13 -6.33
CA ALA A 590 -12.59 24.63 -7.01
C ALA A 590 -13.18 23.60 -7.98
N LEU A 591 -12.34 22.84 -8.68
CA LEU A 591 -12.79 21.74 -9.53
C LEU A 591 -13.44 20.61 -8.73
N ALA A 592 -12.90 20.26 -7.57
CA ALA A 592 -13.51 19.29 -6.65
C ALA A 592 -14.88 19.77 -6.15
N ALA A 593 -14.98 21.03 -5.71
CA ALA A 593 -16.25 21.61 -5.26
C ALA A 593 -17.30 21.67 -6.38
N TRP A 594 -16.87 21.98 -7.61
CA TRP A 594 -17.75 21.95 -8.78
C TRP A 594 -18.27 20.54 -9.11
N ARG A 595 -17.41 19.52 -9.01
CA ARG A 595 -17.80 18.11 -9.17
C ARG A 595 -18.83 17.69 -8.12
N ASP A 596 -18.60 18.07 -6.86
CA ASP A 596 -19.35 17.59 -5.69
C ASP A 596 -20.62 18.42 -5.37
N GLY A 597 -21.04 19.33 -6.26
CA GLY A 597 -22.24 20.17 -6.06
C GLY A 597 -23.56 19.42 -6.23
N ASP A 598 -24.69 20.07 -5.93
CA ASP A 598 -26.06 19.49 -5.87
C ASP A 598 -26.54 18.75 -7.14
N ARG A 599 -25.95 19.05 -8.30
CA ARG A 599 -26.22 18.36 -9.58
C ARG A 599 -24.90 18.07 -10.29
N PRO A 600 -24.21 16.96 -9.95
CA PRO A 600 -22.93 16.64 -10.54
C PRO A 600 -23.11 16.31 -12.03
N PRO A 601 -22.40 16.98 -12.95
CA PRO A 601 -22.41 16.58 -14.35
C PRO A 601 -21.76 15.21 -14.52
N ARG A 602 -22.16 14.41 -15.52
CA ARG A 602 -21.41 13.22 -15.91
C ARG A 602 -20.05 13.67 -16.46
N LEU A 603 -19.01 13.50 -15.64
CA LEU A 603 -17.65 13.88 -15.99
C LEU A 603 -16.95 12.76 -16.75
N ARG A 604 -16.04 13.15 -17.64
CA ARG A 604 -15.07 12.25 -18.26
C ARG A 604 -13.70 12.89 -18.29
N LEU A 605 -12.66 12.10 -18.10
CA LEU A 605 -11.30 12.57 -18.34
C LEU A 605 -11.04 12.59 -19.85
N ALA A 606 -10.57 13.72 -20.38
CA ALA A 606 -10.18 13.88 -21.77
C ALA A 606 -8.71 14.29 -21.89
N VAL A 607 -8.02 13.77 -22.90
CA VAL A 607 -6.59 14.00 -23.14
C VAL A 607 -6.35 14.47 -24.57
N ARG A 608 -5.49 15.48 -24.75
CA ARG A 608 -5.00 15.91 -26.08
C ARG A 608 -3.51 16.22 -26.10
N LEU A 609 -2.89 16.11 -27.27
CA LEU A 609 -1.52 16.52 -27.54
C LEU A 609 -1.47 17.96 -28.07
N GLU A 610 -0.57 18.78 -27.55
CA GLU A 610 -0.25 20.13 -28.04
C GLU A 610 1.26 20.23 -28.34
N ALA A 611 1.62 20.93 -29.42
CA ALA A 611 3.03 21.13 -29.77
C ALA A 611 3.30 22.50 -30.41
N SER A 612 4.56 22.95 -30.40
CA SER A 612 4.98 24.19 -31.08
C SER A 612 5.03 24.08 -32.61
N ALA A 613 4.80 22.88 -33.17
CA ALA A 613 4.74 22.62 -34.60
C ALA A 613 3.66 21.57 -34.93
N ALA A 614 3.12 21.63 -36.14
CA ALA A 614 2.25 20.59 -36.68
C ALA A 614 3.03 19.38 -37.20
N GLY A 615 2.34 18.24 -37.36
CA GLY A 615 2.95 16.98 -37.79
C GLY A 615 3.78 16.30 -36.71
N VAL A 616 3.65 16.72 -35.44
CA VAL A 616 4.24 16.02 -34.30
C VAL A 616 3.37 14.82 -33.99
N ILE A 617 3.99 13.65 -34.00
CA ILE A 617 3.38 12.35 -33.74
C ILE A 617 3.82 11.90 -32.36
N LEU A 618 2.88 11.70 -31.46
CA LEU A 618 3.09 10.96 -30.22
C LEU A 618 2.67 9.51 -30.48
N PRO A 619 3.61 8.56 -30.57
CA PRO A 619 3.25 7.16 -30.70
C PRO A 619 2.48 6.67 -29.48
N PRO A 620 1.79 5.52 -29.60
CA PRO A 620 1.01 4.98 -28.49
C PRO A 620 1.83 4.90 -27.20
N CYS A 621 1.24 5.33 -26.09
CA CYS A 621 1.95 5.45 -24.81
C CYS A 621 1.03 5.14 -23.63
N GLU A 622 1.64 4.84 -22.48
CA GLU A 622 0.92 4.58 -21.23
C GLU A 622 1.17 5.69 -20.22
N VAL A 623 0.08 6.17 -19.60
CA VAL A 623 0.13 7.26 -18.64
C VAL A 623 -0.55 6.87 -17.34
N ALA A 624 0.15 6.98 -16.22
CA ALA A 624 -0.45 6.92 -14.89
C ALA A 624 -1.17 8.24 -14.58
N TRP A 625 -2.42 8.17 -14.17
CA TRP A 625 -3.21 9.29 -13.68
C TRP A 625 -3.60 9.06 -12.23
N THR A 626 -3.21 9.95 -11.31
CA THR A 626 -3.52 9.82 -9.88
C THR A 626 -4.57 10.87 -9.47
N ASN A 627 -5.70 10.41 -8.92
CA ASN A 627 -6.79 11.29 -8.46
C ASN A 627 -6.46 11.94 -7.10
N ARG A 628 -7.30 12.88 -6.64
CA ARG A 628 -7.12 13.57 -5.36
C ARG A 628 -7.03 12.65 -4.14
N GLU A 629 -7.64 11.47 -4.21
CA GLU A 629 -7.68 10.47 -3.14
C GLU A 629 -6.48 9.51 -3.24
N GLY A 630 -5.59 9.73 -4.21
CA GLY A 630 -4.36 8.98 -4.48
C GLY A 630 -4.54 7.68 -5.26
N GLU A 631 -5.76 7.38 -5.72
CA GLU A 631 -5.99 6.22 -6.57
C GLU A 631 -5.39 6.48 -7.94
N ALA A 632 -4.75 5.47 -8.54
CA ALA A 632 -4.14 5.59 -9.86
C ALA A 632 -4.89 4.79 -10.94
N LEU A 633 -5.05 5.41 -12.10
CA LEU A 633 -5.60 4.85 -13.33
C LEU A 633 -4.49 4.76 -14.38
N LEU A 634 -4.37 3.60 -15.03
CA LEU A 634 -3.47 3.43 -16.17
C LEU A 634 -4.22 3.77 -17.46
N ILE A 635 -3.78 4.80 -18.18
CA ILE A 635 -4.40 5.26 -19.42
C ILE A 635 -3.61 4.73 -20.61
N HIS A 636 -4.31 4.07 -21.55
CA HIS A 636 -3.71 3.54 -22.78
C HIS A 636 -3.98 4.50 -23.95
N LEU A 637 -3.04 5.41 -24.25
CA LEU A 637 -3.23 6.43 -25.28
C LEU A 637 -2.93 5.92 -26.72
N PRO A 638 -3.80 6.22 -27.71
CA PRO A 638 -3.55 5.97 -29.13
C PRO A 638 -2.40 6.81 -29.69
N GLU A 639 -2.00 6.52 -30.93
CA GLU A 639 -1.11 7.44 -31.67
C GLU A 639 -1.86 8.77 -31.87
N LEU A 640 -1.28 9.87 -31.40
CA LEU A 640 -1.85 11.22 -31.51
C LEU A 640 -0.97 12.06 -32.46
N THR A 641 -1.59 12.80 -33.37
CA THR A 641 -0.86 13.64 -34.34
C THR A 641 -1.37 15.07 -34.29
N THR A 642 -0.46 16.06 -34.25
CA THR A 642 -0.83 17.48 -34.24
C THR A 642 -1.09 18.02 -35.65
N VAL A 643 -2.09 18.89 -35.79
CA VAL A 643 -2.42 19.61 -37.04
C VAL A 643 -2.43 21.13 -36.82
N SER A 644 -2.06 21.89 -37.86
CA SER A 644 -2.13 23.36 -37.87
C SER A 644 -3.56 23.83 -38.09
N GLY A 645 -4.07 24.71 -37.22
CA GLY A 645 -5.48 25.17 -37.30
C GLY A 645 -6.44 24.10 -36.82
N GLY A 646 -6.69 24.07 -35.50
CA GLY A 646 -7.30 22.96 -34.78
C GLY A 646 -8.65 22.48 -35.30
N GLY A 647 -8.97 21.21 -35.00
CA GLY A 647 -10.32 20.65 -35.08
C GLY A 647 -11.34 21.44 -34.23
N PRO A 648 -12.62 21.03 -34.16
CA PRO A 648 -13.68 21.80 -33.49
C PRO A 648 -13.26 22.18 -32.05
N VAL A 649 -12.95 23.47 -31.87
CA VAL A 649 -12.21 24.01 -30.71
C VAL A 649 -13.05 23.92 -29.44
N THR A 650 -12.44 23.43 -28.35
CA THR A 650 -13.09 23.32 -27.03
C THR A 650 -12.38 24.09 -25.91
N TRP A 651 -11.04 24.30 -25.98
CA TRP A 651 -10.28 25.27 -25.17
C TRP A 651 -9.01 25.75 -25.88
N LYS A 652 -8.53 26.96 -25.57
CA LYS A 652 -7.39 27.63 -26.25
C LYS A 652 -6.05 26.98 -25.90
N THR A 653 -5.10 27.02 -26.83
CA THR A 653 -3.69 26.72 -26.54
C THR A 653 -2.99 27.99 -26.04
N GLN A 654 -1.86 27.81 -25.35
CA GLN A 654 -1.01 28.91 -24.88
C GLN A 654 0.31 28.89 -25.66
N ALA A 655 0.88 30.05 -25.98
CA ALA A 655 2.24 30.11 -26.52
C ALA A 655 3.21 29.36 -25.58
N PRO A 656 4.10 28.49 -26.09
CA PRO A 656 4.54 28.37 -27.49
C PRO A 656 3.79 27.33 -28.35
N TYR A 657 2.67 26.74 -27.87
CA TYR A 657 1.95 25.69 -28.59
C TYR A 657 1.04 26.26 -29.71
N THR A 658 1.30 25.85 -30.95
CA THR A 658 0.62 26.36 -32.16
C THR A 658 -0.19 25.29 -32.90
N ALA A 659 -0.01 24.01 -32.56
CA ALA A 659 -0.71 22.87 -33.17
C ALA A 659 -1.23 21.90 -32.09
N MET A 660 -2.28 21.15 -32.40
CA MET A 660 -2.93 20.23 -31.47
C MET A 660 -3.51 18.99 -32.16
N SER A 661 -3.71 17.90 -31.41
CA SER A 661 -4.46 16.71 -31.83
C SER A 661 -5.94 16.82 -31.48
N ASP A 662 -6.76 15.93 -32.05
CA ASP A 662 -8.10 15.65 -31.53
C ASP A 662 -8.01 15.09 -30.09
N ALA A 663 -9.06 15.32 -29.30
CA ALA A 663 -9.14 14.83 -27.92
C ALA A 663 -9.67 13.39 -27.85
N VAL A 664 -9.13 12.61 -26.91
CA VAL A 664 -9.62 11.27 -26.57
C VAL A 664 -10.22 11.27 -25.17
N ALA A 665 -11.39 10.66 -25.02
CA ALA A 665 -12.02 10.40 -23.73
C ALA A 665 -11.40 9.15 -23.08
N VAL A 666 -11.34 9.11 -21.76
CA VAL A 666 -10.82 7.99 -20.96
C VAL A 666 -11.96 7.40 -20.13
N ALA A 667 -12.16 6.09 -20.22
CA ALA A 667 -13.14 5.35 -19.43
C ALA A 667 -12.55 4.90 -18.07
N VAL A 668 -13.40 4.37 -17.18
CA VAL A 668 -13.00 3.93 -15.82
C VAL A 668 -11.95 2.82 -15.81
N ASP A 669 -11.88 2.00 -16.86
CA ASP A 669 -10.88 0.95 -17.04
C ASP A 669 -9.56 1.45 -17.66
N GLY A 670 -9.49 2.74 -18.00
CA GLY A 670 -8.33 3.36 -18.66
C GLY A 670 -8.30 3.23 -20.18
N SER A 671 -9.33 2.60 -20.77
CA SER A 671 -9.53 2.55 -22.22
C SER A 671 -9.85 3.93 -22.78
N THR A 672 -9.44 4.18 -24.02
CA THR A 672 -9.60 5.50 -24.66
C THR A 672 -10.60 5.45 -25.81
N TRP A 673 -11.39 6.50 -25.98
CA TRP A 673 -12.42 6.62 -27.01
C TRP A 673 -12.29 7.94 -27.77
N TRP A 674 -12.48 7.93 -29.09
CA TRP A 674 -12.47 9.16 -29.88
C TRP A 674 -13.79 9.91 -29.71
N GLU A 675 -13.69 11.24 -29.55
CA GLU A 675 -14.86 12.09 -29.45
C GLU A 675 -15.29 12.56 -30.86
N ALA A 676 -16.39 12.01 -31.37
CA ALA A 676 -16.86 12.31 -32.72
C ALA A 676 -17.58 13.67 -32.77
N GLY A 677 -16.85 14.72 -33.16
CA GLY A 677 -17.41 15.95 -33.72
C GLY A 677 -18.48 16.65 -32.86
N GLY A 678 -18.13 17.06 -31.63
CA GLY A 678 -18.96 17.93 -30.78
C GLY A 678 -20.25 17.30 -30.20
N ASN A 679 -20.64 16.13 -30.68
CA ASN A 679 -21.79 15.37 -30.20
C ASN A 679 -21.34 14.37 -29.11
N ALA A 680 -22.21 14.04 -28.15
CA ALA A 680 -21.93 13.11 -27.06
C ALA A 680 -21.67 11.63 -27.49
N ARG A 681 -21.46 11.35 -28.78
CA ARG A 681 -21.22 10.01 -29.32
C ARG A 681 -19.73 9.66 -29.28
N MET A 682 -19.41 8.53 -28.66
CA MET A 682 -18.06 7.96 -28.66
C MET A 682 -17.88 7.05 -29.87
N ALA A 683 -16.78 7.22 -30.59
CA ALA A 683 -16.45 6.40 -31.73
C ALA A 683 -15.29 5.46 -31.40
N THR A 684 -15.37 4.22 -31.89
CA THR A 684 -14.31 3.20 -31.79
C THR A 684 -13.15 3.42 -32.77
N SER A 685 -13.23 4.48 -33.57
CA SER A 685 -12.30 4.86 -34.63
C SER A 685 -12.35 6.38 -34.81
N GLY A 686 -11.19 7.02 -34.82
CA GLY A 686 -11.01 8.45 -34.98
C GLY A 686 -10.73 8.82 -36.45
N PRO A 687 -9.81 9.77 -36.71
CA PRO A 687 -9.29 10.04 -38.06
C PRO A 687 -8.82 8.76 -38.79
N PRO A 688 -8.73 8.77 -40.13
CA PRO A 688 -8.42 7.57 -40.91
C PRO A 688 -7.18 6.83 -40.38
N GLY A 689 -7.34 5.58 -39.94
CA GLY A 689 -6.24 4.73 -39.48
C GLY A 689 -5.91 4.77 -37.98
N GLN A 690 -6.72 5.43 -37.13
CA GLN A 690 -6.49 5.48 -35.68
C GLN A 690 -7.66 4.84 -34.88
N PRO A 691 -7.50 3.61 -34.34
CA PRO A 691 -8.47 2.96 -33.45
C PRO A 691 -8.26 3.36 -31.98
N CYS A 692 -9.28 3.06 -31.18
CA CYS A 692 -9.28 3.12 -29.73
C CYS A 692 -8.64 1.87 -29.11
N TYR A 693 -7.92 2.01 -27.99
CA TYR A 693 -7.48 0.88 -27.16
C TYR A 693 -8.56 0.49 -26.15
N ARG A 694 -9.00 -0.78 -26.19
CA ARG A 694 -10.00 -1.36 -25.28
C ARG A 694 -9.33 -2.22 -24.20
N GLY A 695 -8.48 -1.59 -23.39
CA GLY A 695 -7.78 -2.28 -22.30
C GLY A 695 -6.55 -3.10 -22.71
N VAL A 696 -5.93 -2.78 -23.85
CA VAL A 696 -4.72 -3.47 -24.35
C VAL A 696 -3.57 -2.46 -24.48
N ALA A 697 -2.43 -2.82 -23.90
CA ALA A 697 -1.24 -1.97 -23.84
C ALA A 697 -0.44 -1.99 -25.15
N PRO A 698 -0.08 -0.83 -25.72
CA PRO A 698 0.81 -0.76 -26.87
C PRO A 698 2.31 -0.77 -26.49
N LEU A 699 3.11 -1.54 -27.24
CA LEU A 699 4.54 -1.78 -26.98
C LEU A 699 5.49 -0.64 -27.37
N SER A 700 5.47 0.50 -26.71
CA SER A 700 6.29 1.66 -27.13
C SER A 700 7.83 1.49 -27.09
N ARG A 701 8.38 0.56 -26.28
CA ARG A 701 9.83 0.23 -26.14
C ARG A 701 10.06 -1.22 -25.64
N PRO A 702 11.26 -1.83 -25.85
CA PRO A 702 11.68 -3.15 -25.33
C PRO A 702 11.86 -3.26 -23.81
N VAL A 703 11.22 -2.44 -23.00
CA VAL A 703 11.41 -2.56 -21.55
C VAL A 703 10.05 -2.71 -20.92
N MET A 704 9.83 -3.88 -20.34
CA MET A 704 8.64 -4.34 -19.65
C MET A 704 8.38 -3.56 -18.34
N HIS A 705 8.37 -2.23 -18.38
CA HIS A 705 8.37 -1.36 -17.20
C HIS A 705 7.14 -1.40 -16.27
N LEU A 706 6.08 -2.18 -16.53
CA LEU A 706 4.92 -2.18 -15.63
C LEU A 706 4.25 -3.51 -15.33
N ARG A 707 4.47 -4.55 -16.13
CA ARG A 707 3.83 -5.84 -15.89
C ARG A 707 4.88 -6.85 -15.50
N ARG A 708 5.67 -6.46 -14.49
CA ARG A 708 6.71 -7.30 -13.93
C ARG A 708 6.07 -8.55 -13.37
N ARG A 709 6.64 -9.72 -13.66
CA ARG A 709 6.19 -10.95 -12.99
C ARG A 709 6.69 -10.91 -11.55
N VAL A 710 5.76 -11.05 -10.62
CA VAL A 710 6.10 -11.18 -9.20
C VAL A 710 6.66 -12.58 -8.98
N ARG A 711 7.80 -12.68 -8.30
CA ARG A 711 8.35 -13.97 -7.87
C ARG A 711 9.03 -13.83 -6.52
N TRP A 712 9.21 -14.95 -5.84
CA TRP A 712 10.02 -14.97 -4.63
C TRP A 712 11.51 -14.96 -4.99
N ARG A 713 12.30 -14.21 -4.21
CA ARG A 713 13.76 -14.36 -4.15
C ARG A 713 14.22 -13.97 -2.76
N SER A 714 15.15 -14.73 -2.19
CA SER A 714 15.82 -14.32 -0.94
C SER A 714 16.72 -13.11 -1.20
N LEU A 715 16.46 -11.99 -0.54
CA LEU A 715 17.18 -10.72 -0.68
C LEU A 715 17.91 -10.33 0.63
N CYS A 716 17.69 -11.06 1.72
CA CYS A 716 18.28 -10.81 3.04
C CYS A 716 19.81 -10.64 3.07
N GLN A 717 20.52 -11.23 2.10
CA GLN A 717 21.98 -11.16 2.00
C GLN A 717 22.51 -9.79 1.58
N TRP A 718 21.67 -8.85 1.13
CA TRP A 718 22.07 -7.48 0.78
C TRP A 718 22.86 -6.78 1.87
N SER A 719 22.45 -6.97 3.14
CA SER A 719 23.15 -6.42 4.31
C SER A 719 24.59 -6.92 4.47
N ARG A 720 24.97 -8.01 3.77
CA ARG A 720 26.26 -8.69 3.88
C ARG A 720 27.07 -8.69 2.58
N GLU A 721 26.54 -8.17 1.48
CA GLU A 721 27.24 -8.15 0.17
C GLU A 721 28.53 -7.33 0.19
N ALA A 722 28.62 -6.31 1.06
CA ALA A 722 29.84 -5.53 1.25
C ALA A 722 31.03 -6.35 1.80
N ALA A 723 30.80 -7.54 2.37
CA ALA A 723 31.78 -8.25 3.17
C ALA A 723 32.55 -9.39 2.46
N ALA A 724 32.27 -9.76 1.20
CA ALA A 724 32.89 -10.98 0.63
C ALA A 724 33.04 -11.09 -0.89
N GLY A 725 32.94 -10.02 -1.69
CA GLY A 725 33.11 -10.11 -3.16
C GLY A 725 32.07 -10.99 -3.89
N LEU A 726 31.06 -11.49 -3.19
CA LEU A 726 29.93 -12.26 -3.70
C LEU A 726 28.76 -11.31 -3.94
N LYS A 727 28.81 -10.56 -5.05
CA LYS A 727 27.60 -9.87 -5.55
C LYS A 727 26.68 -10.90 -6.17
N HIS A 728 25.44 -11.02 -5.69
CA HIS A 728 24.46 -11.90 -6.30
C HIS A 728 24.08 -11.43 -7.70
N ALA A 729 23.58 -12.37 -8.51
CA ALA A 729 23.02 -12.03 -9.80
C ALA A 729 21.89 -11.00 -9.62
N GLY A 730 21.85 -9.98 -10.48
CA GLY A 730 20.79 -8.98 -10.43
C GLY A 730 19.40 -9.55 -10.65
N THR A 731 18.40 -8.82 -10.18
CA THR A 731 17.00 -8.91 -10.58
C THR A 731 16.93 -8.87 -12.10
N ARG A 732 16.17 -9.81 -12.68
CA ARG A 732 16.01 -9.90 -14.14
C ARG A 732 15.04 -8.83 -14.62
N THR A 733 15.31 -8.22 -15.78
CA THR A 733 14.39 -7.30 -16.44
C THR A 733 13.00 -7.94 -16.59
N GLY A 734 11.92 -7.21 -16.28
CA GLY A 734 10.56 -7.75 -16.33
C GLY A 734 10.14 -8.61 -15.13
N PHE A 735 10.97 -8.70 -14.07
CA PHE A 735 10.59 -9.32 -12.80
C PHE A 735 10.58 -8.31 -11.65
N LEU A 736 9.70 -8.58 -10.69
CA LEU A 736 9.68 -7.94 -9.37
C LEU A 736 10.03 -9.02 -8.36
N ASP A 737 11.26 -8.96 -7.86
CA ASP A 737 11.77 -9.92 -6.89
C ASP A 737 11.35 -9.47 -5.49
N VAL A 738 10.65 -10.33 -4.75
CA VAL A 738 10.15 -10.01 -3.40
C VAL A 738 10.64 -11.06 -2.40
N ASP A 739 11.27 -10.59 -1.33
CA ASP A 739 11.60 -11.38 -0.15
C ASP A 739 10.54 -11.12 0.93
N VAL A 740 9.52 -11.96 0.95
CA VAL A 740 8.39 -11.85 1.89
C VAL A 740 8.80 -12.12 3.34
N GLY A 741 9.90 -12.83 3.58
CA GLY A 741 10.40 -13.11 4.94
C GLY A 741 11.08 -11.90 5.59
N HIS A 742 11.61 -10.99 4.76
CA HIS A 742 12.37 -9.82 5.20
C HIS A 742 11.72 -8.49 4.81
N GLY A 743 10.65 -8.51 4.02
CA GLY A 743 9.95 -7.32 3.55
C GLY A 743 10.79 -6.49 2.59
N LEU A 744 11.60 -7.15 1.76
CA LEU A 744 12.49 -6.51 0.78
C LEU A 744 11.99 -6.78 -0.64
N PHE A 745 12.27 -5.88 -1.56
CA PHE A 745 11.98 -6.09 -2.97
C PHE A 745 12.94 -5.31 -3.87
N ALA A 746 13.15 -5.80 -5.09
CA ALA A 746 14.03 -5.15 -6.05
C ALA A 746 13.47 -5.10 -7.48
N PHE A 747 13.93 -4.08 -8.20
CA PHE A 747 13.78 -3.94 -9.64
C PHE A 747 15.14 -4.12 -10.32
N ALA A 748 15.14 -4.62 -11.56
CA ALA A 748 16.35 -4.65 -12.37
C ALA A 748 16.85 -3.24 -12.68
N ASN A 749 18.16 -3.01 -12.73
CA ASN A 749 18.71 -1.69 -13.10
C ASN A 749 18.27 -1.23 -14.50
N SER A 750 18.15 -2.15 -15.46
CA SER A 750 17.61 -1.87 -16.80
C SER A 750 16.12 -1.47 -16.79
N ASP A 751 15.42 -1.70 -15.69
CA ASP A 751 13.97 -1.57 -15.52
C ASP A 751 13.62 -0.73 -14.28
N ALA A 752 14.25 0.44 -14.16
CA ALA A 752 14.07 1.34 -13.03
C ALA A 752 12.61 1.85 -12.92
N PRO A 753 12.09 2.06 -11.70
CA PRO A 753 10.78 2.68 -11.50
C PRO A 753 10.81 4.14 -12.00
N GLN A 754 9.84 4.51 -12.84
CA GLN A 754 9.72 5.87 -13.37
C GLN A 754 9.49 6.89 -12.24
N LEU A 755 10.17 8.03 -12.32
CA LEU A 755 10.05 9.09 -11.32
C LEU A 755 8.81 9.96 -11.59
N MET A 756 8.24 10.50 -10.52
CA MET A 756 7.20 11.53 -10.61
C MET A 756 7.73 12.78 -11.36
N PRO A 757 6.97 13.36 -12.31
CA PRO A 757 7.31 14.65 -12.91
C PRO A 757 7.29 15.75 -11.86
N LEU A 758 8.11 16.80 -12.06
CA LEU A 758 8.13 17.94 -11.15
C LEU A 758 6.81 18.71 -11.21
N GLY A 759 6.20 18.93 -10.04
CA GLY A 759 4.97 19.71 -9.90
C GLY A 759 5.21 21.22 -9.73
N PRO A 760 4.14 22.03 -9.61
CA PRO A 760 4.21 23.48 -9.65
C PRO A 760 5.01 24.12 -8.50
N ARG A 761 5.13 23.45 -7.35
CA ARG A 761 5.92 23.91 -6.18
C ARG A 761 7.39 23.47 -6.17
N GLY A 762 7.87 22.76 -7.20
CA GLY A 762 9.27 22.29 -7.28
C GLY A 762 9.54 21.01 -6.47
N ALA A 763 10.80 20.77 -6.11
CA ALA A 763 11.25 19.62 -5.32
C ALA A 763 10.94 19.81 -3.81
N PRO A 764 10.78 18.74 -3.01
CA PRO A 764 11.04 17.32 -3.32
C PRO A 764 9.90 16.62 -4.07
N ARG A 765 10.24 15.59 -4.86
CA ARG A 765 9.26 14.77 -5.57
C ARG A 765 8.42 13.94 -4.58
N PRO A 766 7.14 13.65 -4.88
CA PRO A 766 6.37 12.64 -4.15
C PRO A 766 7.08 11.27 -4.19
N PRO A 767 6.80 10.38 -3.22
CA PRO A 767 7.33 9.02 -3.24
C PRO A 767 6.85 8.29 -4.51
N ASN A 768 7.80 7.86 -5.35
CA ASN A 768 7.51 7.17 -6.61
C ASN A 768 7.14 5.69 -6.40
N VAL A 769 7.71 5.07 -5.36
CA VAL A 769 7.42 3.70 -4.94
C VAL A 769 6.67 3.72 -3.61
N THR A 770 5.45 3.19 -3.61
CA THR A 770 4.60 3.08 -2.42
C THR A 770 4.18 1.64 -2.19
N VAL A 771 3.80 1.32 -0.96
CA VAL A 771 3.44 -0.04 -0.56
C VAL A 771 2.15 -0.05 0.24
N ASP A 772 1.32 -1.05 -0.02
CA ASP A 772 0.22 -1.44 0.85
C ASP A 772 0.64 -2.70 1.61
N TYR A 773 0.55 -2.73 2.93
CA TYR A 773 0.90 -3.92 3.72
C TYR A 773 0.16 -3.96 5.06
N GLN A 774 0.21 -5.12 5.72
CA GLN A 774 -0.34 -5.28 7.07
C GLN A 774 0.78 -5.12 8.09
N GLU A 775 0.69 -4.08 8.92
CA GLU A 775 1.55 -3.93 10.10
C GLU A 775 0.96 -4.79 11.24
N GLY A 776 1.74 -5.73 11.76
CA GLY A 776 1.32 -6.57 12.89
C GLY A 776 1.69 -5.93 14.23
N TYR A 777 0.77 -5.92 15.20
CA TYR A 777 1.09 -5.64 16.61
C TYR A 777 0.10 -6.30 17.57
N THR A 778 0.46 -6.48 18.84
CA THR A 778 -0.41 -7.14 19.84
C THR A 778 -1.72 -6.38 20.12
N ALA A 779 -1.68 -5.05 20.15
CA ALA A 779 -2.84 -4.19 20.43
C ALA A 779 -2.72 -2.84 19.72
N HIS A 780 -3.75 -1.99 19.81
CA HIS A 780 -3.68 -0.63 19.29
C HIS A 780 -2.86 0.27 20.23
N VAL A 781 -1.53 0.16 20.11
CA VAL A 781 -0.51 0.92 20.87
C VAL A 781 0.57 1.39 19.91
N GLY A 782 0.96 2.65 20.06
CA GLY A 782 1.82 3.38 19.12
C GLY A 782 1.03 3.98 17.97
N ALA A 783 1.74 4.59 17.03
CA ALA A 783 1.18 5.21 15.84
C ALA A 783 0.75 4.15 14.81
N ARG A 784 -0.30 3.39 15.09
CA ARG A 784 -0.85 2.41 14.14
C ARG A 784 -1.88 3.07 13.21
N ALA A 785 -2.01 2.52 12.01
CA ALA A 785 -2.92 2.97 10.96
C ALA A 785 -4.33 2.40 11.15
N THR A 786 -5.03 2.85 12.21
CA THR A 786 -6.45 2.51 12.42
C THR A 786 -7.21 3.68 13.04
N THR A 787 -8.50 3.50 13.33
CA THR A 787 -9.34 4.51 13.97
C THR A 787 -9.01 4.67 15.45
N ARG A 788 -8.81 5.91 15.89
CA ARG A 788 -8.41 6.31 17.25
C ARG A 788 -9.54 6.98 18.00
N GLU A 789 -10.48 7.64 17.31
CA GLU A 789 -11.59 8.35 17.97
C GLU A 789 -12.43 7.47 18.91
N PRO A 790 -12.83 6.23 18.53
CA PRO A 790 -13.60 5.36 19.42
C PRO A 790 -12.81 4.94 20.66
N GLU A 791 -11.50 4.75 20.49
CA GLU A 791 -10.60 4.30 21.56
C GLU A 791 -10.24 5.42 22.54
N LEU A 792 -10.22 6.68 22.07
CA LEU A 792 -10.02 7.87 22.92
C LEU A 792 -11.33 8.44 23.47
N ASN A 793 -12.47 8.00 22.92
CA ASN A 793 -13.76 8.66 23.08
C ASN A 793 -13.65 10.18 22.83
N LEU A 794 -12.94 10.55 21.76
CA LEU A 794 -12.63 11.94 21.40
C LEU A 794 -12.60 12.09 19.89
N LEU A 795 -13.44 12.99 19.36
CA LEU A 795 -13.43 13.37 17.96
C LEU A 795 -12.16 14.18 17.61
N GLN A 796 -11.59 13.92 16.44
CA GLN A 796 -10.47 14.69 15.93
C GLN A 796 -10.88 16.14 15.62
N GLU A 797 -9.96 17.07 15.83
CA GLU A 797 -10.20 18.48 15.54
C GLU A 797 -10.12 18.76 14.04
N THR A 798 -10.92 19.70 13.54
CA THR A 798 -10.84 20.14 12.14
C THR A 798 -9.49 20.81 11.86
N PRO A 799 -8.77 20.41 10.80
CA PRO A 799 -7.45 20.98 10.51
C PRO A 799 -7.50 22.42 10.01
N THR A 800 -6.55 23.23 10.46
CA THR A 800 -6.25 24.56 9.89
C THR A 800 -5.21 24.47 8.77
N ARG A 801 -4.40 23.42 8.78
CA ARG A 801 -3.33 23.14 7.79
C ARG A 801 -3.30 21.64 7.48
N ILE A 802 -3.03 21.31 6.22
CA ILE A 802 -2.86 19.94 5.77
C ILE A 802 -1.40 19.69 5.39
N VAL A 803 -0.88 18.53 5.76
CA VAL A 803 0.42 18.03 5.28
C VAL A 803 0.20 16.74 4.51
N SER A 804 0.66 16.71 3.25
CA SER A 804 0.67 15.51 2.42
C SER A 804 1.85 15.55 1.46
N ARG A 805 2.72 14.54 1.52
CA ARG A 805 3.87 14.45 0.62
C ARG A 805 3.40 14.27 -0.83
N GLY A 806 2.39 13.41 -1.04
CA GLY A 806 1.76 13.15 -2.34
C GLY A 806 0.78 14.21 -2.83
N GLY A 807 0.29 15.09 -1.94
CA GLY A 807 -0.77 16.06 -2.23
C GLY A 807 -2.12 15.38 -2.43
N THR A 808 -2.27 14.23 -1.78
CA THR A 808 -3.47 13.40 -1.78
C THR A 808 -4.19 13.63 -0.46
N LEU A 809 -5.51 13.61 -0.51
CA LEU A 809 -6.33 13.58 0.69
C LEU A 809 -6.69 12.14 1.02
N ARG A 810 -7.06 11.89 2.28
CA ARG A 810 -7.59 10.57 2.66
C ARG A 810 -8.81 10.20 1.82
N ARG A 811 -9.00 8.90 1.60
CA ARG A 811 -10.19 8.40 0.89
C ARG A 811 -11.45 8.87 1.62
N GLY A 812 -12.42 9.41 0.89
CA GLY A 812 -13.65 9.97 1.46
C GLY A 812 -13.46 11.28 2.25
N ALA A 813 -12.35 11.99 2.07
CA ALA A 813 -12.16 13.33 2.63
C ALA A 813 -13.28 14.29 2.18
N PRO A 814 -13.86 15.09 3.09
CA PRO A 814 -14.86 16.08 2.72
C PRO A 814 -14.23 17.16 1.84
N THR A 815 -15.02 17.74 0.93
CA THR A 815 -14.59 18.79 -0.02
C THR A 815 -14.01 20.02 0.65
N SER A 816 -14.47 20.34 1.86
CA SER A 816 -13.96 21.45 2.66
C SER A 816 -12.46 21.33 2.96
N LEU A 817 -11.92 20.11 3.08
CA LEU A 817 -10.48 19.90 3.27
C LEU A 817 -9.67 20.33 2.04
N GLY A 818 -10.24 20.28 0.84
CA GLY A 818 -9.58 20.78 -0.37
C GLY A 818 -9.30 22.28 -0.34
N LEU A 819 -10.05 23.04 0.47
CA LEU A 819 -9.87 24.49 0.65
C LEU A 819 -8.82 24.83 1.71
N VAL A 820 -8.42 23.85 2.54
CA VAL A 820 -7.41 24.03 3.58
C VAL A 820 -6.02 24.03 2.92
N PRO A 821 -5.12 24.98 3.28
CA PRO A 821 -3.78 25.01 2.70
C PRO A 821 -2.99 23.72 2.92
N CYS A 822 -2.54 23.10 1.82
CA CYS A 822 -1.73 21.88 1.81
C CYS A 822 -0.23 22.19 1.68
N TYR A 823 0.60 21.49 2.46
CA TYR A 823 2.08 21.58 2.48
C TYR A 823 2.72 20.21 2.25
N ARG A 824 3.99 20.18 1.82
CA ARG A 824 4.72 18.95 1.48
C ARG A 824 5.51 18.35 2.64
N SER A 825 5.76 19.16 3.67
CA SER A 825 6.53 18.82 4.86
C SER A 825 5.94 19.48 6.11
N LEU A 826 6.29 18.95 7.29
CA LEU A 826 5.94 19.57 8.56
C LEU A 826 6.70 20.91 8.73
N THR A 827 7.98 20.96 8.34
CA THR A 827 8.79 22.18 8.36
C THR A 827 8.13 23.31 7.57
N GLU A 828 7.61 23.06 6.36
CA GLU A 828 6.90 24.07 5.58
C GLU A 828 5.63 24.56 6.27
N ALA A 829 4.85 23.65 6.84
CA ALA A 829 3.60 24.00 7.53
C ALA A 829 3.87 24.85 8.79
N LEU A 830 4.86 24.49 9.61
CA LEU A 830 5.24 25.26 10.78
C LEU A 830 5.86 26.62 10.41
N ALA A 831 6.63 26.69 9.33
CA ALA A 831 7.15 27.97 8.82
C ALA A 831 6.03 28.90 8.35
N ALA A 832 4.98 28.37 7.72
CA ALA A 832 3.82 29.15 7.32
C ALA A 832 3.03 29.68 8.54
N ILE A 833 2.88 28.86 9.60
CA ILE A 833 2.27 29.29 10.87
C ILE A 833 3.11 30.38 11.52
N ALA A 834 4.44 30.28 11.52
CA ALA A 834 5.31 31.28 12.11
C ALA A 834 5.17 32.68 11.44
N ILE A 835 4.76 32.74 10.17
CA ILE A 835 4.51 34.00 9.45
C ILE A 835 3.16 34.61 9.86
N ALA A 836 2.13 33.79 10.04
CA ALA A 836 0.77 34.22 10.36
C ALA A 836 0.13 33.28 11.41
N PRO A 837 0.51 33.39 12.70
CA PRO A 837 0.05 32.46 13.73
C PRO A 837 -1.39 32.77 14.16
N ALA A 838 -2.25 31.76 14.18
CA ALA A 838 -3.52 31.82 14.90
C ALA A 838 -3.35 31.41 16.38
N GLU A 839 -4.33 31.73 17.22
CA GLU A 839 -4.31 31.32 18.64
C GLU A 839 -4.33 29.79 18.79
N LYS A 840 -5.09 29.11 17.92
CA LYS A 840 -5.21 27.65 17.84
C LYS A 840 -4.90 27.19 16.41
N GLU A 841 -3.96 26.25 16.29
CA GLU A 841 -3.53 25.67 15.01
C GLU A 841 -3.59 24.14 15.06
N VAL A 842 -4.10 23.53 14.00
CA VAL A 842 -4.23 22.07 13.86
C VAL A 842 -3.62 21.65 12.53
N ILE A 843 -2.49 20.94 12.59
CA ILE A 843 -1.82 20.37 11.43
C ILE A 843 -2.23 18.90 11.31
N GLU A 844 -2.90 18.53 10.22
CA GLU A 844 -3.30 17.14 9.95
C GLU A 844 -2.53 16.53 8.77
N PHE A 845 -1.90 15.38 9.02
CA PHE A 845 -1.28 14.56 7.97
C PHE A 845 -2.34 13.71 7.27
N GLN A 846 -2.44 13.80 5.94
CA GLN A 846 -3.46 13.12 5.14
C GLN A 846 -2.98 11.82 4.46
N ASP A 847 -1.72 11.44 4.64
CA ASP A 847 -1.15 10.24 4.07
C ASP A 847 -0.25 9.49 5.07
N SER A 848 0.16 8.27 4.70
CA SER A 848 1.11 7.44 5.47
C SER A 848 2.53 7.57 4.92
N ALA A 849 2.88 8.72 4.33
CA ALA A 849 4.20 8.90 3.74
C ALA A 849 5.30 9.02 4.80
N THR A 850 6.53 8.73 4.37
CA THR A 850 7.73 9.12 5.12
C THR A 850 8.14 10.52 4.70
N TYR A 851 8.41 11.38 5.68
CA TYR A 851 8.87 12.75 5.50
C TYR A 851 10.36 12.80 5.86
N PRO A 852 11.25 12.79 4.85
CA PRO A 852 12.69 12.83 5.06
C PRO A 852 13.16 14.24 5.44
N ASP A 853 14.29 14.30 6.15
CA ASP A 853 15.04 15.54 6.40
C ASP A 853 14.23 16.67 7.04
N GLU A 854 13.25 16.33 7.88
CA GLU A 854 12.45 17.31 8.61
C GLU A 854 13.34 18.06 9.62
N ALA A 855 13.21 19.39 9.66
CA ALA A 855 13.87 20.26 10.63
C ALA A 855 12.82 21.20 11.24
N PRO A 856 11.85 20.66 12.00
CA PRO A 856 10.73 21.41 12.51
C PRO A 856 11.18 22.48 13.53
N VAL A 857 10.61 23.67 13.39
CA VAL A 857 10.79 24.79 14.31
C VAL A 857 9.44 25.10 14.94
N TRP A 858 9.31 24.92 16.26
CA TRP A 858 8.09 25.26 16.99
C TRP A 858 7.79 26.77 16.90
N PRO A 859 6.62 27.19 16.36
CA PRO A 859 6.32 28.59 16.10
C PRO A 859 5.92 29.35 17.37
N ALA A 860 6.41 30.57 17.53
CA ALA A 860 5.95 31.45 18.61
C ALA A 860 4.60 32.11 18.25
N GLY A 861 3.85 32.56 19.26
CA GLY A 861 2.58 33.28 19.07
C GLY A 861 1.33 32.41 18.94
N VAL A 862 1.48 31.08 18.99
CA VAL A 862 0.38 30.11 19.04
C VAL A 862 0.20 29.65 20.49
N LYS A 863 -1.04 29.57 20.98
CA LYS A 863 -1.34 29.06 22.34
C LYS A 863 -1.65 27.57 22.35
N GLN A 864 -2.39 27.08 21.35
CA GLN A 864 -2.77 25.68 21.22
C GLN A 864 -2.30 25.12 19.87
N LEU A 865 -1.45 24.11 19.90
CA LEU A 865 -0.93 23.45 18.70
C LEU A 865 -1.23 21.96 18.74
N THR A 866 -1.93 21.47 17.72
CA THR A 866 -2.19 20.04 17.53
C THR A 866 -1.48 19.56 16.26
N LEU A 867 -0.60 18.57 16.40
CA LEU A 867 -0.05 17.80 15.29
C LEU A 867 -0.73 16.43 15.29
N GLN A 868 -1.54 16.12 14.29
CA GLN A 868 -2.29 14.86 14.24
C GLN A 868 -2.18 14.16 12.89
N ALA A 869 -2.18 12.83 12.91
CA ALA A 869 -2.44 12.04 11.73
C ALA A 869 -3.95 11.89 11.52
N ALA A 870 -4.40 11.94 10.26
CA ALA A 870 -5.73 11.52 9.90
C ALA A 870 -6.02 10.10 10.41
N GLU A 871 -7.29 9.82 10.71
CA GLU A 871 -7.76 8.49 11.07
C GLU A 871 -7.34 7.44 10.04
N ARG A 872 -6.83 6.29 10.49
CA ARG A 872 -6.29 5.20 9.65
C ARG A 872 -4.97 5.50 8.90
N TYR A 873 -4.37 6.68 9.06
CA TYR A 873 -3.07 7.00 8.45
C TYR A 873 -1.96 7.08 9.48
N ARG A 874 -0.72 6.85 9.03
CA ARG A 874 0.48 6.81 9.88
C ARG A 874 1.66 7.52 9.17
N PRO A 875 1.86 8.83 9.39
CA PRO A 875 3.02 9.54 8.86
C PRO A 875 4.29 9.17 9.64
N VAL A 876 5.42 9.08 8.92
CA VAL A 876 6.74 8.83 9.51
C VAL A 876 7.66 10.03 9.31
N LEU A 877 7.99 10.71 10.40
CA LEU A 877 8.82 11.92 10.39
C LEU A 877 10.27 11.53 10.69
N ARG A 878 11.16 11.65 9.70
CA ARG A 878 12.61 11.52 9.90
C ARG A 878 13.18 12.90 10.20
N VAL A 879 13.31 13.19 11.49
CA VAL A 879 13.69 14.50 11.99
C VAL A 879 15.20 14.57 12.14
N SER A 880 15.82 15.61 11.57
CA SER A 880 17.25 15.92 11.74
C SER A 880 17.53 16.66 13.05
N GLY A 881 16.58 17.46 13.52
CA GLY A 881 16.64 18.16 14.80
C GLY A 881 15.38 18.98 15.07
N TRP A 882 15.02 19.06 16.35
CA TRP A 882 13.92 19.90 16.84
C TRP A 882 14.46 21.21 17.40
N SER A 883 13.80 22.32 17.07
CA SER A 883 14.10 23.64 17.64
C SER A 883 12.82 24.43 17.88
N ALA A 884 12.89 25.56 18.58
CA ALA A 884 11.75 26.45 18.82
C ALA A 884 12.16 27.91 18.56
N GLN A 885 11.21 28.79 18.27
CA GLN A 885 11.46 30.23 18.18
C GLN A 885 11.54 30.87 19.57
N SER A 886 12.45 31.83 19.76
CA SER A 886 12.55 32.61 20.99
C SER A 886 11.37 33.59 21.17
N GLY A 887 10.70 33.97 20.08
CA GLY A 887 9.56 34.89 20.00
C GLY A 887 9.12 35.08 18.55
N THR A 888 8.04 35.83 18.28
CA THR A 888 7.58 36.13 16.92
C THR A 888 8.65 36.87 16.13
N GLY A 889 9.18 36.25 15.06
CA GLY A 889 10.30 36.78 14.26
C GLY A 889 11.69 36.65 14.93
N GLY A 890 11.79 35.96 16.07
CA GLY A 890 13.03 35.76 16.82
C GLY A 890 13.87 34.57 16.31
N GLY A 891 15.13 34.51 16.75
CA GLY A 891 16.05 33.39 16.48
C GLY A 891 15.71 32.10 17.24
N PRO A 892 16.56 31.07 17.17
CA PRO A 892 16.33 29.82 17.87
C PRO A 892 16.33 30.02 19.40
N ALA A 893 15.37 29.40 20.08
CA ALA A 893 15.28 29.39 21.53
C ALA A 893 16.46 28.62 22.15
N PRO A 894 16.99 29.08 23.30
CA PRO A 894 18.09 28.40 23.98
C PRO A 894 17.69 26.99 24.46
N THR A 895 18.66 26.07 24.39
CA THR A 895 18.60 24.76 25.02
C THR A 895 19.58 24.69 26.19
N ASP A 896 19.24 23.94 27.24
CA ASP A 896 20.14 23.68 28.35
C ASP A 896 21.23 22.64 27.99
N ALA A 897 22.12 22.34 28.95
CA ALA A 897 23.15 21.30 28.79
C ALA A 897 22.58 19.89 28.60
N SER A 898 21.32 19.66 28.97
CA SER A 898 20.60 18.40 28.73
C SER A 898 19.97 18.34 27.33
N GLY A 899 20.12 19.39 26.51
CA GLY A 899 19.54 19.48 25.17
C GLY A 899 18.04 19.76 25.14
N THR A 900 17.45 20.13 26.27
CA THR A 900 16.03 20.48 26.44
C THR A 900 15.79 21.94 26.11
N ILE A 901 14.67 22.27 25.45
CA ILE A 901 14.31 23.66 25.11
C ILE A 901 13.86 24.38 26.39
N VAL A 902 14.57 25.46 26.75
CA VAL A 902 14.32 26.23 28.00
C VAL A 902 13.89 27.68 27.75
N GLY A 903 14.00 28.18 26.52
CA GLY A 903 13.50 29.51 26.14
C GLY A 903 12.25 29.48 25.25
N GLY A 904 11.77 30.66 24.89
CA GLY A 904 10.54 30.85 24.10
C GLY A 904 9.25 30.92 24.95
N PRO A 905 8.15 31.46 24.38
CA PRO A 905 6.85 31.52 25.03
C PRO A 905 6.26 30.11 25.19
N PRO A 906 5.66 29.76 26.35
CA PRO A 906 5.05 28.45 26.54
C PRO A 906 3.70 28.33 25.82
N TYR A 907 3.37 27.13 25.36
CA TYR A 907 2.03 26.79 24.88
C TYR A 907 1.09 26.51 26.06
N ASP A 908 -0.21 26.77 25.88
CA ASP A 908 -1.24 26.31 26.80
C ASP A 908 -1.45 24.80 26.67
N VAL A 909 -1.56 24.33 25.42
CA VAL A 909 -1.75 22.91 25.08
C VAL A 909 -0.94 22.55 23.83
N LEU A 910 -0.13 21.50 23.93
CA LEU A 910 0.52 20.85 22.80
C LEU A 910 0.00 19.41 22.67
N THR A 911 -0.57 19.06 21.53
CA THR A 911 -1.09 17.71 21.26
C THR A 911 -0.33 17.07 20.12
N LEU A 912 0.21 15.87 20.33
CA LEU A 912 0.80 15.01 19.29
C LEU A 912 -0.02 13.74 19.19
N ARG A 913 -0.56 13.43 18.00
CA ARG A 913 -1.46 12.30 17.81
C ARG A 913 -1.14 11.47 16.57
N GLY A 914 -0.89 10.17 16.74
CA GLY A 914 -0.76 9.25 15.59
C GLY A 914 0.53 9.39 14.78
N LEU A 915 1.60 9.96 15.37
CA LEU A 915 2.84 10.31 14.65
C LEU A 915 3.97 9.34 14.97
N VAL A 916 4.78 8.99 13.96
CA VAL A 916 6.05 8.28 14.16
C VAL A 916 7.20 9.26 14.03
N PHE A 917 8.08 9.30 15.02
CA PHE A 917 9.32 10.08 15.01
C PHE A 917 10.51 9.15 14.88
N SER A 918 11.42 9.46 13.95
CA SER A 918 12.72 8.82 13.82
C SER A 918 13.80 9.89 13.69
N GLY A 919 14.97 9.66 14.26
CA GLY A 919 16.05 10.64 14.35
C GLY A 919 16.62 10.75 15.77
N PRO A 920 17.26 11.89 16.11
CA PRO A 920 17.80 12.12 17.44
C PRO A 920 16.67 12.41 18.44
N ASP A 921 17.02 12.95 19.60
CA ASP A 921 16.08 13.30 20.66
C ASP A 921 14.91 14.18 20.17
N VAL A 922 13.70 13.79 20.59
CA VAL A 922 12.46 14.54 20.34
C VAL A 922 12.36 15.66 21.38
N LYS A 923 12.64 16.89 20.97
CA LYS A 923 12.62 18.06 21.88
C LYS A 923 11.29 18.77 21.77
N LEU A 924 10.50 18.68 22.82
CA LEU A 924 9.23 19.38 22.92
C LEU A 924 9.44 20.82 23.40
N PRO A 925 8.64 21.78 22.92
CA PRO A 925 8.68 23.14 23.43
C PRO A 925 8.06 23.19 24.83
N ARG A 926 8.25 24.30 25.53
CA ARG A 926 7.63 24.53 26.84
C ARG A 926 6.11 24.61 26.69
N ALA A 927 5.37 23.94 27.55
CA ALA A 927 3.92 23.96 27.56
C ALA A 927 3.36 23.68 28.95
N TYR A 928 2.16 24.17 29.28
CA TYR A 928 1.49 23.81 30.54
C TYR A 928 0.87 22.41 30.47
N ARG A 929 0.40 22.00 29.29
CA ARG A 929 -0.13 20.68 29.02
C ARG A 929 0.43 20.11 27.71
N VAL A 930 0.92 18.88 27.77
CA VAL A 930 1.37 18.12 26.60
C VAL A 930 0.61 16.80 26.56
N ASP A 931 -0.08 16.52 25.47
CA ASP A 931 -0.78 15.24 25.25
C ASP A 931 -0.12 14.48 24.10
N VAL A 932 0.49 13.34 24.39
CA VAL A 932 1.14 12.42 23.43
C VAL A 932 0.29 11.16 23.32
N GLN A 933 -0.43 11.02 22.20
CA GLN A 933 -1.46 10.00 22.03
C GLN A 933 -1.17 9.17 20.78
N TYR A 934 -1.07 7.84 20.87
CA TYR A 934 -0.76 6.99 19.73
C TYR A 934 0.49 7.43 18.96
N CYS A 935 1.54 7.87 19.65
CA CYS A 935 2.80 8.24 19.01
C CYS A 935 3.81 7.09 19.14
N SER A 936 4.75 7.02 18.20
CA SER A 936 5.86 6.07 18.25
C SER A 936 7.18 6.77 18.00
N VAL A 937 8.10 6.70 18.95
CA VAL A 937 9.51 7.04 18.71
C VAL A 937 10.17 5.78 18.18
N ALA A 938 10.65 5.76 16.95
CA ALA A 938 11.14 4.54 16.31
C ALA A 938 12.52 4.09 16.83
N ASP A 939 13.35 5.06 17.23
CA ASP A 939 14.74 4.83 17.64
C ASP A 939 14.83 4.69 19.17
N ALA A 940 15.19 3.49 19.64
CA ALA A 940 15.21 3.17 21.08
C ALA A 940 16.23 4.00 21.87
N GLY A 941 17.30 4.47 21.21
CA GLY A 941 18.33 5.34 21.81
C GLY A 941 17.94 6.82 21.88
N ALA A 942 16.82 7.23 21.29
CA ALA A 942 16.36 8.61 21.38
C ALA A 942 15.74 8.90 22.76
N THR A 943 15.69 10.17 23.12
CA THR A 943 15.01 10.65 24.34
C THR A 943 13.99 11.72 23.98
N LEU A 944 12.77 11.59 24.51
CA LEU A 944 11.78 12.66 24.54
C LEU A 944 12.14 13.63 25.67
N ARG A 945 12.43 14.88 25.32
CA ARG A 945 12.88 15.93 26.26
C ARG A 945 11.85 17.03 26.39
N PHE A 946 11.56 17.42 27.62
CA PHE A 946 10.61 18.49 27.93
C PHE A 946 11.01 19.24 29.22
N SER A 947 10.78 20.55 29.23
CA SER A 947 10.97 21.41 30.41
C SER A 947 9.68 22.15 30.74
N ALA A 948 9.31 22.17 32.03
CA ALA A 948 8.19 22.96 32.52
C ALA A 948 8.40 24.47 32.29
N PRO A 949 7.32 25.28 32.18
CA PRO A 949 7.41 26.73 32.06
C PRO A 949 7.86 27.43 33.35
N GLY A 950 9.16 27.38 33.68
CA GLY A 950 9.71 28.03 34.88
C GLY A 950 9.39 27.23 36.14
N GLU A 951 8.98 27.88 37.23
CA GLU A 951 8.55 27.20 38.47
C GLU A 951 7.09 26.72 38.45
N GLN A 952 6.39 26.93 37.33
CA GLN A 952 4.99 26.54 37.20
C GLN A 952 4.85 25.05 36.89
N PHE A 953 3.75 24.49 37.37
CA PHE A 953 3.39 23.09 37.16
C PHE A 953 3.05 22.81 35.69
N ALA A 954 3.55 21.70 35.15
CA ALA A 954 3.19 21.20 33.83
C ALA A 954 2.69 19.74 33.89
N ARG A 955 1.82 19.36 32.95
CA ARG A 955 1.31 18.00 32.82
C ARG A 955 1.67 17.41 31.46
N VAL A 956 2.25 16.21 31.46
CA VAL A 956 2.53 15.43 30.25
C VAL A 956 1.72 14.14 30.31
N THR A 957 0.74 13.99 29.42
CA THR A 957 -0.12 12.82 29.31
C THR A 957 0.33 11.97 28.13
N VAL A 958 0.65 10.71 28.37
CA VAL A 958 1.06 9.73 27.37
C VAL A 958 0.05 8.59 27.36
N ILE A 959 -0.68 8.45 26.26
CA ILE A 959 -1.73 7.44 26.10
C ILE A 959 -1.42 6.58 24.88
N ARG A 960 -1.48 5.26 25.05
CA ARG A 960 -1.31 4.26 23.97
C ARG A 960 -0.13 4.55 23.04
N SER A 961 1.00 4.96 23.60
CA SER A 961 2.18 5.38 22.84
C SER A 961 3.38 4.47 23.11
N ILE A 962 4.32 4.43 22.16
CA ILE A 962 5.61 3.73 22.28
C ILE A 962 6.71 4.78 22.25
N LEU A 963 7.23 5.14 23.42
CA LEU A 963 8.28 6.13 23.57
C LEU A 963 9.64 5.44 23.77
N ALA A 964 10.71 6.15 23.48
CA ALA A 964 12.07 5.78 23.88
C ALA A 964 12.32 6.32 25.30
N GLY A 965 13.53 6.80 25.62
CA GLY A 965 13.77 7.46 26.92
C GLY A 965 12.91 8.72 27.11
N VAL A 966 12.56 9.06 28.35
CA VAL A 966 11.78 10.26 28.71
C VAL A 966 12.55 11.06 29.75
N HIS A 967 12.84 12.33 29.45
CA HIS A 967 13.57 13.25 30.32
C HIS A 967 12.77 14.53 30.55
N LEU A 968 12.32 14.73 31.79
CA LEU A 968 11.47 15.84 32.20
C LEU A 968 12.21 16.73 33.21
N VAL A 969 12.22 18.04 32.96
CA VAL A 969 12.88 19.04 33.81
C VAL A 969 11.84 19.95 34.46
N GLY A 970 11.95 20.16 35.77
CA GLY A 970 11.02 20.95 36.57
C GLY A 970 9.86 20.13 37.17
N VAL A 971 8.85 20.82 37.71
CA VAL A 971 7.71 20.19 38.39
C VAL A 971 6.68 19.71 37.36
N VAL A 972 6.80 18.44 36.97
CA VAL A 972 5.96 17.82 35.93
C VAL A 972 5.21 16.60 36.47
N ASP A 973 3.90 16.53 36.21
CA ASP A 973 3.13 15.28 36.34
C ASP A 973 3.17 14.53 35.01
N LEU A 974 3.84 13.38 34.99
CA LEU A 974 3.82 12.43 33.89
C LEU A 974 2.73 11.40 34.12
N ILE A 975 1.72 11.38 33.26
CA ILE A 975 0.66 10.37 33.25
C ILE A 975 0.94 9.41 32.09
N LEU A 976 1.13 8.13 32.37
CA LEU A 976 1.47 7.09 31.42
C LEU A 976 0.40 5.99 31.45
N VAL A 977 -0.42 5.89 30.40
CA VAL A 977 -1.56 4.97 30.34
C VAL A 977 -1.48 4.11 29.08
N ASP A 978 -1.63 2.80 29.21
CA ASP A 978 -1.67 1.84 28.09
C ASP A 978 -0.43 1.96 27.17
N SER A 979 0.73 2.32 27.72
CA SER A 979 1.89 2.79 26.96
C SER A 979 3.17 2.04 27.27
N VAL A 980 4.11 2.09 26.32
CA VAL A 980 5.45 1.50 26.44
C VAL A 980 6.49 2.60 26.46
N VAL A 981 7.39 2.56 27.44
CA VAL A 981 8.60 3.38 27.46
C VAL A 981 9.78 2.41 27.37
N ASP A 982 10.42 2.35 26.21
CA ASP A 982 11.51 1.43 25.97
C ASP A 982 12.82 2.11 25.59
N ALA A 983 13.71 2.32 26.55
CA ALA A 983 14.99 2.96 26.28
C ALA A 983 16.04 2.01 25.65
N GLY A 984 15.65 0.80 25.22
CA GLY A 984 16.55 -0.22 24.67
C GLY A 984 16.59 -1.46 25.53
N ALA A 985 15.49 -2.23 25.52
CA ALA A 985 15.38 -3.50 26.20
C ALA A 985 16.52 -4.45 25.78
N GLY A 986 17.34 -4.88 26.76
CA GLY A 986 18.46 -5.79 26.52
C GLY A 986 19.83 -5.12 26.27
N VAL A 987 19.91 -3.79 26.26
CA VAL A 987 21.18 -3.05 26.17
C VAL A 987 21.81 -2.92 27.56
N LEU A 988 23.13 -3.17 27.67
CA LEU A 988 23.92 -3.00 28.91
C LEU A 988 25.05 -1.97 28.69
N PRO A 989 25.30 -1.02 29.61
CA PRO A 989 24.53 -0.75 30.84
C PRO A 989 23.10 -0.27 30.51
N ARG A 990 22.15 -0.60 31.40
CA ARG A 990 20.73 -0.31 31.14
C ARG A 990 20.48 1.21 31.15
N PRO A 991 19.91 1.78 30.08
CA PRO A 991 19.69 3.21 29.97
C PRO A 991 18.57 3.70 30.90
N VAL A 992 18.54 5.01 31.15
CA VAL A 992 17.46 5.64 31.92
C VAL A 992 16.23 5.76 31.03
N ALA A 993 15.17 5.03 31.40
CA ALA A 993 13.90 5.06 30.68
C ALA A 993 13.08 6.29 31.04
N ILE A 994 13.00 6.63 32.32
CA ILE A 994 12.25 7.80 32.80
C ILE A 994 13.10 8.55 33.83
N HIS A 995 13.36 9.83 33.56
CA HIS A 995 13.99 10.75 34.48
C HIS A 995 13.08 11.96 34.72
N ALA A 996 12.53 12.07 35.93
CA ALA A 996 11.72 13.20 36.37
C ALA A 996 12.03 13.49 37.85
N ALA A 997 13.22 14.01 38.12
CA ALA A 997 13.78 14.15 39.47
C ALA A 997 12.88 14.95 40.45
N ASP A 998 12.18 15.97 39.94
CA ASP A 998 11.26 16.82 40.72
C ASP A 998 9.77 16.48 40.50
N GLY A 999 9.49 15.59 39.53
CA GLY A 999 8.17 15.29 39.02
C GLY A 999 7.50 14.07 39.65
N ARG A 1000 6.20 13.90 39.33
CA ARG A 1000 5.39 12.75 39.76
C ARG A 1000 5.10 11.86 38.55
N LEU A 1001 5.17 10.55 38.75
CA LEU A 1001 4.76 9.57 37.74
C LEU A 1001 3.48 8.87 38.17
N PHE A 1002 2.43 9.01 37.36
CA PHE A 1002 1.21 8.20 37.40
C PHE A 1002 1.26 7.21 36.24
N ALA A 1003 1.35 5.92 36.52
CA ALA A 1003 1.43 4.88 35.50
C ALA A 1003 0.32 3.84 35.67
N ASP A 1004 -0.42 3.54 34.60
CA ASP A 1004 -1.53 2.60 34.58
C ASP A 1004 -1.44 1.73 33.33
N ARG A 1005 -1.40 0.39 33.48
CA ARG A 1005 -1.24 -0.57 32.37
C ARG A 1005 -0.09 -0.18 31.43
N ALA A 1006 1.13 -0.16 31.97
CA ALA A 1006 2.31 0.29 31.21
C ALA A 1006 3.46 -0.71 31.31
N THR A 1007 4.38 -0.65 30.34
CA THR A 1007 5.63 -1.44 30.36
C THR A 1007 6.82 -0.51 30.19
N VAL A 1008 7.76 -0.58 31.13
CA VAL A 1008 8.95 0.30 31.16
C VAL A 1008 10.23 -0.55 31.13
N THR A 1009 11.06 -0.32 30.11
CA THR A 1009 12.35 -0.98 29.95
C THR A 1009 13.52 0.00 30.08
N GLY A 1010 14.30 -0.20 31.15
CA GLY A 1010 15.34 0.71 31.62
C GLY A 1010 15.01 1.31 33.00
N THR A 1011 15.97 2.03 33.58
CA THR A 1011 15.86 2.55 34.96
C THR A 1011 14.89 3.72 35.05
N VAL A 1012 14.22 3.85 36.21
CA VAL A 1012 13.25 4.91 36.48
C VAL A 1012 13.68 5.71 37.70
N ARG A 1013 13.77 7.04 37.57
CA ARG A 1013 14.09 7.98 38.64
C ARG A 1013 13.04 9.08 38.72
N VAL A 1014 12.29 9.10 39.81
CA VAL A 1014 11.16 10.02 40.00
C VAL A 1014 11.06 10.51 41.45
N ARG A 1015 10.38 11.64 41.68
CA ARG A 1015 10.15 12.13 43.05
C ARG A 1015 9.07 11.33 43.76
N GLU A 1016 7.89 11.25 43.15
CA GLU A 1016 6.73 10.50 43.66
C GLU A 1016 6.24 9.50 42.59
N LEU A 1017 5.75 8.33 43.00
CA LEU A 1017 5.29 7.26 42.11
C LEU A 1017 3.92 6.73 42.52
N GLU A 1018 2.97 6.76 41.60
CA GLU A 1018 1.72 6.01 41.65
C GLU A 1018 1.63 5.08 40.44
N ALA A 1019 1.59 3.77 40.68
CA ALA A 1019 1.66 2.76 39.63
C ALA A 1019 0.62 1.66 39.85
N SER A 1020 -0.11 1.30 38.80
CA SER A 1020 -1.12 0.24 38.79
C SER A 1020 -0.95 -0.62 37.53
N GLU A 1021 -0.86 -1.94 37.69
CA GLU A 1021 -0.70 -2.88 36.55
C GLU A 1021 0.53 -2.61 35.66
N VAL A 1022 1.62 -2.07 36.25
CA VAL A 1022 2.83 -1.69 35.52
C VAL A 1022 3.90 -2.77 35.60
N LEU A 1023 4.55 -3.04 34.47
CA LEU A 1023 5.70 -3.94 34.38
C LEU A 1023 6.99 -3.12 34.25
N PHE A 1024 7.78 -3.07 35.33
CA PHE A 1024 9.14 -2.54 35.31
C PHE A 1024 10.13 -3.68 35.14
N THR A 1025 11.02 -3.56 34.15
CA THR A 1025 12.07 -4.58 33.91
C THR A 1025 13.39 -4.25 34.61
N ASP A 1026 13.51 -3.05 35.18
CA ASP A 1026 14.75 -2.54 35.78
C ASP A 1026 14.50 -1.70 37.04
N VAL A 1027 15.59 -1.26 37.68
CA VAL A 1027 15.58 -0.56 38.96
C VAL A 1027 14.74 0.72 38.90
N VAL A 1028 13.85 0.84 39.88
CA VAL A 1028 13.02 2.02 40.14
C VAL A 1028 13.49 2.70 41.42
N GLU A 1029 13.83 3.98 41.33
CA GLU A 1029 14.29 4.82 42.43
C GLU A 1029 13.28 5.96 42.66
N VAL A 1030 12.59 5.93 43.80
CA VAL A 1030 11.64 6.95 44.24
C VAL A 1030 12.20 7.71 45.45
N THR A 1031 12.33 9.03 45.34
CA THR A 1031 12.94 9.84 46.41
C THR A 1031 11.98 10.13 47.57
N ASP A 1032 10.71 10.47 47.30
CA ASP A 1032 9.65 10.62 48.30
C ASP A 1032 8.82 9.33 48.41
N GLN A 1033 9.18 8.48 49.37
CA GLN A 1033 8.52 7.19 49.62
C GLN A 1033 7.26 7.31 50.50
N PHE A 1034 6.96 8.49 51.05
CA PHE A 1034 5.80 8.69 51.93
C PHE A 1034 4.51 8.87 51.13
N ARG A 1035 4.62 9.37 49.89
CA ARG A 1035 3.52 9.60 48.96
C ARG A 1035 3.55 8.60 47.81
N GLY A 1036 2.37 8.25 47.32
CA GLY A 1036 2.21 7.28 46.22
C GLY A 1036 2.05 5.82 46.68
N CYS A 1037 1.75 4.96 45.71
CA CYS A 1037 1.51 3.54 45.90
C CYS A 1037 1.80 2.78 44.61
N ILE A 1038 2.46 1.63 44.70
CA ILE A 1038 2.59 0.66 43.61
C ILE A 1038 1.71 -0.55 43.90
N ARG A 1039 0.81 -0.87 42.96
CA ARG A 1039 -0.18 -1.96 43.10
C ARG A 1039 -0.28 -2.83 41.86
N PHE A 1040 -0.53 -4.14 42.05
CA PHE A 1040 -0.75 -5.12 40.96
C PHE A 1040 0.33 -5.08 39.86
N SER A 1041 1.54 -4.72 40.24
CA SER A 1041 2.65 -4.38 39.35
C SER A 1041 3.83 -5.32 39.57
N SER A 1042 4.76 -5.36 38.62
CA SER A 1042 5.96 -6.18 38.70
C SER A 1042 7.22 -5.31 38.69
N VAL A 1043 8.16 -5.62 39.58
CA VAL A 1043 9.45 -4.92 39.72
C VAL A 1043 10.59 -5.91 39.97
N PRO A 1044 11.82 -5.61 39.53
CA PRO A 1044 12.99 -6.40 39.89
C PRO A 1044 13.38 -6.19 41.37
N GLU A 1045 14.38 -6.94 41.83
CA GLU A 1045 14.99 -6.70 43.15
C GLU A 1045 15.80 -5.39 43.17
N GLY A 1046 16.01 -4.83 44.35
CA GLY A 1046 16.84 -3.62 44.54
C GLY A 1046 16.12 -2.28 44.30
N CYS A 1047 14.82 -2.28 44.02
CA CYS A 1047 14.05 -1.04 43.84
C CYS A 1047 13.75 -0.31 45.16
N VAL A 1048 13.81 1.02 45.13
CA VAL A 1048 13.39 1.93 46.19
C VAL A 1048 11.99 2.45 45.86
N LEU A 1049 10.98 1.96 46.57
CA LEU A 1049 9.57 2.10 46.19
C LEU A 1049 8.74 2.71 47.32
N PRO A 1050 7.60 3.38 47.01
CA PRO A 1050 6.62 3.81 48.00
C PRO A 1050 5.83 2.59 48.55
N ARG A 1051 4.63 2.82 49.11
CA ARG A 1051 3.74 1.76 49.60
C ARG A 1051 3.45 0.73 48.52
N ARG A 1052 3.37 -0.54 48.91
CA ARG A 1052 3.23 -1.70 48.01
C ARG A 1052 1.92 -2.44 48.31
N HIS A 1053 1.17 -2.80 47.28
CA HIS A 1053 -0.03 -3.63 47.40
C HIS A 1053 -0.07 -4.69 46.30
N GLN A 1054 0.09 -5.97 46.65
CA GLN A 1054 0.09 -7.09 45.69
C GLN A 1054 1.09 -6.87 44.52
N VAL A 1055 2.37 -6.67 44.87
CA VAL A 1055 3.45 -6.42 43.91
C VAL A 1055 4.27 -7.70 43.73
N VAL A 1056 4.51 -8.07 42.48
CA VAL A 1056 5.41 -9.18 42.12
C VAL A 1056 6.84 -8.67 42.14
N GLN A 1057 7.70 -9.27 42.97
CA GLN A 1057 9.10 -8.85 43.13
C GLN A 1057 10.06 -9.97 42.78
N GLY A 1058 11.18 -9.62 42.12
CA GLY A 1058 12.28 -10.54 41.83
C GLY A 1058 11.97 -11.62 40.78
N ARG A 1059 10.87 -11.49 40.03
CA ARG A 1059 10.53 -12.36 38.90
C ARG A 1059 10.82 -11.65 37.60
N ALA A 1060 11.64 -12.27 36.74
CA ALA A 1060 11.96 -11.72 35.44
C ALA A 1060 10.83 -12.00 34.44
N ALA A 1061 10.32 -10.94 33.80
CA ALA A 1061 9.38 -11.06 32.69
C ALA A 1061 10.05 -11.74 31.49
N ARG A 1062 9.35 -12.68 30.86
CA ARG A 1062 9.76 -13.30 29.60
C ARG A 1062 8.91 -12.75 28.47
N PHE A 1063 9.53 -12.07 27.53
CA PHE A 1063 8.88 -11.56 26.34
C PHE A 1063 9.08 -12.51 25.17
N VAL A 1064 8.12 -12.55 24.25
CA VAL A 1064 8.29 -13.20 22.94
C VAL A 1064 9.40 -12.50 22.16
N SER A 1065 9.37 -11.17 22.14
CA SER A 1065 10.42 -10.34 21.54
C SER A 1065 10.60 -9.04 22.30
N VAL A 1066 11.86 -8.61 22.38
CA VAL A 1066 12.26 -7.27 22.88
C VAL A 1066 12.62 -6.33 21.73
N SER A 1067 12.61 -6.80 20.49
CA SER A 1067 12.82 -5.95 19.33
C SER A 1067 11.58 -5.13 19.02
N ARG A 1068 11.74 -3.82 18.82
CA ARG A 1068 10.67 -2.92 18.38
C ARG A 1068 10.15 -3.21 16.97
N ASP A 1069 10.93 -3.92 16.18
CA ASP A 1069 10.58 -4.28 14.80
C ASP A 1069 9.73 -5.57 14.74
N ASP A 1070 9.65 -6.29 15.87
CA ASP A 1070 8.81 -7.46 16.01
C ASP A 1070 7.38 -7.07 16.43
N PRO A 1071 6.34 -7.58 15.75
CA PRO A 1071 4.94 -7.45 16.17
C PRO A 1071 4.64 -7.88 17.61
N ALA A 1072 5.47 -8.76 18.18
CA ALA A 1072 5.39 -9.25 19.55
C ALA A 1072 6.26 -8.44 20.53
N HIS A 1073 6.73 -7.25 20.15
CA HIS A 1073 7.47 -6.33 21.01
C HIS A 1073 6.80 -6.18 22.38
N VAL A 1074 7.56 -6.54 23.42
CA VAL A 1074 7.15 -6.56 24.85
C VAL A 1074 5.89 -7.37 25.15
N ARG A 1075 5.43 -8.24 24.24
CA ARG A 1075 4.35 -9.20 24.54
C ARG A 1075 4.91 -10.30 25.43
N LEU A 1076 4.23 -10.59 26.54
CA LEU A 1076 4.62 -11.67 27.43
C LEU A 1076 4.48 -13.02 26.72
N ALA A 1077 5.52 -13.84 26.82
CA ALA A 1077 5.51 -15.19 26.28
C ALA A 1077 4.55 -16.08 27.07
N GLU A 1078 4.01 -17.13 26.44
CA GLU A 1078 2.99 -17.99 27.06
C GLU A 1078 3.55 -18.71 28.30
N HIS A 1079 4.87 -18.89 28.35
CA HIS A 1079 5.61 -19.54 29.42
C HIS A 1079 6.25 -18.54 30.41
N CYS A 1080 5.83 -17.28 30.42
CA CYS A 1080 6.22 -16.33 31.45
C CYS A 1080 5.72 -16.80 32.84
N ASP A 1081 6.33 -16.29 33.92
CA ASP A 1081 5.93 -16.63 35.29
C ASP A 1081 4.43 -16.32 35.49
N GLY A 1082 3.69 -17.29 36.03
CA GLY A 1082 2.25 -17.17 36.26
C GLY A 1082 1.88 -15.98 37.13
N ALA A 1083 2.75 -15.57 38.07
CA ALA A 1083 2.53 -14.38 38.88
C ALA A 1083 2.47 -13.09 38.05
N ILE A 1084 3.13 -13.05 36.88
CA ILE A 1084 3.08 -11.92 35.95
C ILE A 1084 1.90 -12.08 34.97
N LEU A 1085 1.65 -13.31 34.48
CA LEU A 1085 0.56 -13.59 33.53
C LEU A 1085 -0.86 -13.46 34.11
N SER A 1086 -1.00 -13.51 35.44
CA SER A 1086 -2.30 -13.37 36.13
C SER A 1086 -2.23 -12.43 37.35
N GLY A 1087 -1.24 -11.53 37.40
CA GLY A 1087 -0.97 -10.68 38.57
C GLY A 1087 -1.68 -9.32 38.59
N ALA A 1088 -2.41 -8.95 37.52
CA ALA A 1088 -3.19 -7.72 37.48
C ALA A 1088 -4.40 -7.78 38.44
N ALA A 1089 -5.02 -6.63 38.75
CA ALA A 1089 -6.18 -6.58 39.65
C ALA A 1089 -7.35 -7.46 39.21
N ASP A 1090 -7.55 -7.60 37.90
CA ASP A 1090 -8.56 -8.46 37.31
C ASP A 1090 -8.05 -9.89 37.04
N GLY A 1091 -6.85 -10.27 37.48
CA GLY A 1091 -6.28 -11.60 37.23
C GLY A 1091 -5.82 -11.85 35.79
N SER A 1092 -5.67 -10.80 34.98
CA SER A 1092 -4.99 -10.86 33.69
C SER A 1092 -3.49 -10.52 33.80
N GLU A 1093 -2.82 -10.38 32.67
CA GLU A 1093 -1.37 -10.16 32.59
C GLU A 1093 -0.97 -8.73 33.00
N ILE A 1094 0.14 -8.58 33.72
CA ILE A 1094 0.67 -7.26 34.10
C ILE A 1094 1.35 -6.59 32.88
N GLY A 1095 1.12 -5.29 32.69
CA GLY A 1095 1.81 -4.46 31.70
C GLY A 1095 0.89 -3.82 30.67
N VAL A 1096 1.49 -3.33 29.57
CA VAL A 1096 0.78 -2.57 28.53
C VAL A 1096 -0.38 -3.33 27.86
N PHE A 1097 -0.30 -4.66 27.81
CA PHE A 1097 -1.33 -5.49 27.16
C PHE A 1097 -2.37 -6.04 28.13
N GLN A 1098 -2.38 -5.60 29.39
CA GLN A 1098 -3.38 -5.99 30.38
C GLN A 1098 -4.81 -5.79 29.84
N GLY A 1099 -5.08 -4.66 29.16
CA GLY A 1099 -6.39 -4.36 28.59
C GLY A 1099 -6.85 -5.30 27.46
N VAL A 1100 -5.94 -6.09 26.86
CA VAL A 1100 -6.30 -7.16 25.91
C VAL A 1100 -6.89 -8.37 26.62
N GLN A 1101 -6.52 -8.56 27.89
CA GLN A 1101 -7.00 -9.63 28.76
C GLN A 1101 -6.78 -11.04 28.16
N THR A 1102 -5.64 -11.25 27.49
CA THR A 1102 -5.31 -12.45 26.70
C THR A 1102 -5.54 -13.75 27.49
N ALA A 1103 -5.04 -13.82 28.72
CA ALA A 1103 -5.17 -15.01 29.56
C ALA A 1103 -6.64 -15.35 29.88
N ARG A 1104 -7.43 -14.34 30.29
CA ARG A 1104 -8.86 -14.51 30.61
C ARG A 1104 -9.70 -14.83 29.39
N ARG A 1105 -9.46 -14.14 28.27
CA ARG A 1105 -10.15 -14.42 27.00
C ARG A 1105 -9.88 -15.84 26.52
N ARG A 1106 -8.64 -16.33 26.63
CA ARG A 1106 -8.30 -17.70 26.28
C ARG A 1106 -9.02 -18.72 27.17
N GLU A 1107 -9.08 -18.50 28.48
CA GLU A 1107 -9.78 -19.39 29.39
C GLU A 1107 -11.30 -19.44 29.07
N ALA A 1108 -11.90 -18.27 28.85
CA ALA A 1108 -13.30 -18.16 28.43
C ALA A 1108 -13.56 -18.87 27.09
N LEU A 1109 -12.67 -18.67 26.11
CA LEU A 1109 -12.73 -19.31 24.80
C LEU A 1109 -12.63 -20.83 24.92
N LEU A 1110 -11.70 -21.37 25.71
CA LEU A 1110 -11.56 -22.80 25.92
C LEU A 1110 -12.84 -23.42 26.50
N ARG A 1111 -13.45 -22.77 27.50
CA ARG A 1111 -14.72 -23.22 28.09
C ARG A 1111 -15.86 -23.20 27.05
N ARG A 1112 -15.94 -22.16 26.22
CA ARG A 1112 -16.94 -22.08 25.16
C ARG A 1112 -16.70 -23.11 24.06
N LEU A 1113 -15.46 -23.32 23.63
CA LEU A 1113 -15.12 -24.36 22.65
C LEU A 1113 -15.46 -25.75 23.15
N ASP A 1114 -15.21 -26.06 24.41
CA ASP A 1114 -15.55 -27.35 25.02
C ASP A 1114 -17.07 -27.63 24.93
N GLU A 1115 -17.91 -26.63 25.19
CA GLU A 1115 -19.37 -26.74 25.07
C GLU A 1115 -19.82 -27.12 23.64
N PHE A 1116 -19.12 -26.62 22.62
CA PHE A 1116 -19.45 -26.80 21.20
C PHE A 1116 -18.71 -27.95 20.52
N THR A 1117 -17.71 -28.52 21.17
CA THR A 1117 -16.92 -29.65 20.66
C THR A 1117 -17.75 -30.95 20.70
N PRO A 1118 -17.74 -31.78 19.65
CA PRO A 1118 -18.42 -33.08 19.65
C PRO A 1118 -17.93 -34.01 20.77
N ALA A 1119 -18.85 -34.82 21.31
CA ALA A 1119 -18.52 -35.80 22.33
C ALA A 1119 -17.41 -36.77 21.85
N GLY A 1120 -16.41 -36.98 22.70
CA GLY A 1120 -15.27 -37.87 22.41
C GLY A 1120 -14.10 -37.19 21.68
N LEU A 1121 -14.24 -35.94 21.25
CA LEU A 1121 -13.13 -35.10 20.79
C LEU A 1121 -12.59 -34.23 21.93
N VAL A 1122 -11.33 -33.83 21.83
CA VAL A 1122 -10.63 -32.97 22.79
C VAL A 1122 -10.18 -31.71 22.06
N THR A 1123 -10.66 -30.55 22.52
CA THR A 1123 -10.27 -29.25 21.97
C THR A 1123 -9.07 -28.68 22.73
N GLY A 1124 -8.18 -28.01 22.01
CA GLY A 1124 -7.08 -27.25 22.60
C GLY A 1124 -6.81 -25.96 21.84
N VAL A 1125 -6.31 -24.94 22.54
CA VAL A 1125 -5.92 -23.65 21.97
C VAL A 1125 -4.42 -23.47 22.14
N ILE A 1126 -3.74 -23.20 21.03
CA ILE A 1126 -2.29 -23.03 20.94
C ILE A 1126 -2.03 -21.60 20.47
N ARG A 1127 -1.24 -20.83 21.23
CA ARG A 1127 -0.87 -19.47 20.83
C ARG A 1127 0.40 -19.53 19.99
N VAL A 1128 0.35 -18.93 18.80
CA VAL A 1128 1.52 -18.79 17.92
C VAL A 1128 2.31 -17.57 18.38
N ASP A 1129 3.27 -17.77 19.30
CA ASP A 1129 4.11 -16.68 19.83
C ASP A 1129 5.09 -16.11 18.79
#